data_AF-A0A173WFI5-F1
#
_entry.id   AF-A0A173WFI5-F1
#
_cell.length_a   1.000
_cell.length_b   1.000
_cell.length_c   1.000
_cell.angle_alpha   90.00
_cell.angle_beta   90.00
_cell.angle_gamma   90.00
#
_symmetry.space_group_name_H-M   'P 1'
#
loop_
_entity.id
_entity.type
_entity.pdbx_description
1 polymer ?
#
loop_
_entity_poly.entity_id
_entity_poly.type
_entity_poly.pdbx_seq_one_letter_code
_entity_poly.pdbx_strand_id
1 'polypeptide(L)'
;MRNYQIMRYLLIVCWIIGNMPSGWAAEGGSTYTQRPDDPEAFYFTPENYGFKADGKSDVTDALQEAINQVKREKNFGILFLPEGNYRISKTIQIPSSIRLIGYGKKRPVIYLGADTPGFQTTQNYMIWFTGGLAQEGRKPSDAGAGTFYSAVSNVDFRIDKGNPQAVAIRAHFAQHGFINHCDIRIGSGKAGMYDVGNELEDVRFYGGEYGIISSRTSPGWPMMMVDTYFEGQRKAAVYSKEVGFAIVNMHVKNTPVAFEMAENLADRLHVENSLWENISEAGVRVSVEGNTFSQLNLVNVDCRNVPVLVGYAQSGKKVAGKAKMYRVKEFTYGLVYQDLNDASSFREICEIEPVAKLPVTLGKDLPVLPAMETWVNIRDLGAKGDGETDDTEVFEKAVSLHKNIYVPQGWYRLTRTLKLSPGTKLIGLHPFGTQFLLKESEPAFSGFGVPVPLVESSEGGDDMLNGIGINTGAYNYRAVGCKWMAGERSYLNDVKFVGGHGTLRKPAPNASGQSSYRRDERRISSPSSPVMETGKDMAWDNQYWSLWITNNGGGTIKDVWTASTYAASGLYISETKTPGRIYAMSLEHHVRTEARFHNVANWKIYAFQFEEEGREGPDCYMAEMSNCQNIEMVNVWMYRVIRAFMPKRIGFRIWDCKNITFRNMHNYTQILPVIEFPIYDMNKKLPVYSWDFARLTVSGSEKSLRPSCTVMDKPVKLATGFELASGATTDSKGNIYFCENRLKKIYKWSADTEQITLIADYPWKPFTLATDTQDNLLVIFRYDPQPGYLVNGKQETVVRLPDDNPMYSGWGNSGWSAWGYSFNPDNVDATMKPMPRVVTASMKNIQKVIHPSSRWRGDFDKVVASMPEYSFVAPDGVTIIPDTYDLGRSCALTVTVPGQSEPVYIVNEMNKTTVQLSVGVDGRLTEQGIICPYGQYSNVTDADGNVYVADGEIFVYDKSGKEQRRIQIEERPISLAIGGRQKDMLFVTTSSSFYGIKIR
;
A
#
# COMPACT_ATOMS: atom_id res chain seq x y z
N MET A 1 -4.09 -80.47 21.05
CA MET A 1 -5.27 -79.57 21.05
C MET A 1 -5.04 -78.17 21.64
N ARG A 2 -3.86 -77.82 22.17
CA ARG A 2 -3.61 -76.48 22.79
C ARG A 2 -3.06 -75.41 21.84
N ASN A 3 -2.50 -75.79 20.68
CA ASN A 3 -1.90 -74.84 19.72
C ASN A 3 -2.88 -74.30 18.66
N TYR A 4 -4.07 -74.90 18.51
CA TYR A 4 -5.07 -74.45 17.53
C TYR A 4 -5.99 -73.32 18.05
N GLN A 5 -6.08 -73.13 19.37
CA GLN A 5 -6.90 -72.05 19.95
C GLN A 5 -6.14 -70.70 20.04
N ILE A 6 -4.82 -70.72 20.15
CA ILE A 6 -4.00 -69.50 20.23
C ILE A 6 -3.92 -68.80 18.86
N MET A 7 -3.88 -69.56 17.76
CA MET A 7 -3.90 -69.00 16.40
C MET A 7 -5.27 -68.37 16.03
N ARG A 8 -6.39 -68.88 16.57
CA ARG A 8 -7.72 -68.27 16.37
C ARG A 8 -7.89 -66.95 17.14
N TYR A 9 -7.28 -66.82 18.32
CA TYR A 9 -7.31 -65.56 19.08
C TYR A 9 -6.42 -64.47 18.45
N LEU A 10 -5.24 -64.84 17.91
CA LEU A 10 -4.38 -63.88 17.19
C LEU A 10 -4.99 -63.40 15.86
N LEU A 11 -5.68 -64.27 15.12
CA LEU A 11 -6.35 -63.89 13.86
C LEU A 11 -7.59 -63.01 14.09
N ILE A 12 -8.33 -63.20 15.19
CA ILE A 12 -9.48 -62.34 15.54
C ILE A 12 -9.02 -60.97 16.07
N VAL A 13 -7.90 -60.90 16.81
CA VAL A 13 -7.32 -59.62 17.24
C VAL A 13 -6.71 -58.86 16.04
N CYS A 14 -6.12 -59.55 15.05
CA CYS A 14 -5.69 -58.90 13.81
C CYS A 14 -6.84 -58.44 12.90
N TRP A 15 -8.03 -59.04 12.98
CA TRP A 15 -9.22 -58.60 12.24
C TRP A 15 -9.98 -57.45 12.91
N ILE A 16 -9.88 -57.30 14.24
CA ILE A 16 -10.50 -56.18 14.98
C ILE A 16 -9.61 -54.93 14.98
N ILE A 17 -8.30 -55.07 14.74
CA ILE A 17 -7.38 -53.93 14.54
C ILE A 17 -7.36 -53.44 13.07
N GLY A 18 -7.93 -54.22 12.13
CA GLY A 18 -7.99 -53.91 10.70
C GLY A 18 -9.16 -53.02 10.23
N ASN A 19 -10.00 -52.52 11.15
CA ASN A 19 -11.14 -51.65 10.83
C ASN A 19 -11.33 -50.54 11.87
N MET A 20 -10.24 -49.93 12.34
CA MET A 20 -10.35 -48.56 12.85
C MET A 20 -10.38 -47.63 11.66
N PRO A 21 -11.43 -46.79 11.47
CA PRO A 21 -11.35 -45.71 10.50
C PRO A 21 -10.10 -44.92 10.86
N SER A 22 -9.19 -44.78 9.90
CA SER A 22 -8.02 -43.92 9.98
C SER A 22 -8.46 -42.62 10.64
N GLY A 23 -8.02 -42.40 11.89
CA GLY A 23 -8.44 -41.25 12.67
C GLY A 23 -8.15 -39.99 11.86
N TRP A 24 -9.22 -39.31 11.45
CA TRP A 24 -9.09 -38.00 10.81
C TRP A 24 -8.40 -37.07 11.82
N ALA A 25 -7.63 -36.11 11.32
CA ALA A 25 -7.10 -35.03 12.15
C ALA A 25 -8.23 -34.38 12.97
N ALA A 26 -7.90 -33.85 14.14
CA ALA A 26 -8.88 -33.18 15.01
C ALA A 26 -9.65 -32.08 14.23
N GLU A 27 -10.98 -32.13 14.30
CA GLU A 27 -11.84 -31.07 13.75
C GLU A 27 -11.44 -29.72 14.34
N GLY A 28 -11.48 -28.65 13.55
CA GLY A 28 -11.15 -27.33 14.08
C GLY A 28 -12.37 -26.66 14.68
N GLY A 29 -12.12 -25.87 15.71
CA GLY A 29 -13.16 -25.17 16.43
C GLY A 29 -13.81 -24.07 15.60
N SER A 30 -15.06 -23.77 15.93
CA SER A 30 -15.75 -22.58 15.43
C SER A 30 -15.04 -21.31 15.91
N THR A 31 -14.75 -20.39 14.99
CA THR A 31 -14.17 -19.07 15.32
C THR A 31 -15.22 -18.17 15.95
N TYR A 32 -16.45 -18.19 15.41
CA TYR A 32 -17.59 -17.43 15.94
C TYR A 32 -18.48 -18.35 16.77
N THR A 33 -18.22 -18.45 18.07
CA THR A 33 -18.88 -19.41 18.95
C THR A 33 -20.29 -19.01 19.38
N GLN A 34 -20.68 -17.76 19.15
CA GLN A 34 -21.95 -17.16 19.57
C GLN A 34 -22.60 -16.42 18.39
N ARG A 35 -23.91 -16.16 18.47
CA ARG A 35 -24.62 -15.34 17.48
C ARG A 35 -24.14 -13.88 17.60
N PRO A 36 -23.51 -13.29 16.57
CA PRO A 36 -23.23 -11.86 16.57
C PRO A 36 -24.54 -11.06 16.58
N ASP A 37 -24.57 -9.92 17.27
CA ASP A 37 -25.73 -9.03 17.27
C ASP A 37 -25.51 -7.86 16.31
N ASP A 38 -25.93 -8.07 15.07
CA ASP A 38 -25.85 -7.07 13.99
C ASP A 38 -27.27 -6.76 13.47
N PRO A 39 -27.77 -5.52 13.64
CA PRO A 39 -29.12 -5.13 13.22
C PRO A 39 -29.28 -4.96 11.70
N GLU A 40 -28.18 -4.86 10.94
CA GLU A 40 -28.21 -4.73 9.48
C GLU A 40 -27.97 -6.08 8.77
N ALA A 41 -27.60 -7.12 9.52
CA ALA A 41 -27.40 -8.48 9.00
C ALA A 41 -28.69 -9.30 8.94
N PHE A 42 -28.67 -10.36 8.13
CA PHE A 42 -29.75 -11.35 8.03
C PHE A 42 -29.33 -12.65 8.70
N TYR A 43 -30.29 -13.41 9.20
CA TYR A 43 -30.04 -14.68 9.91
C TYR A 43 -30.84 -15.81 9.27
N PHE A 44 -30.15 -16.85 8.80
CA PHE A 44 -30.78 -18.00 8.17
C PHE A 44 -31.38 -18.96 9.20
N THR A 45 -32.58 -18.64 9.69
CA THR A 45 -33.32 -19.46 10.66
C THR A 45 -34.64 -19.98 10.08
N PRO A 46 -35.19 -21.08 10.62
CA PRO A 46 -36.50 -21.61 10.20
C PRO A 46 -37.62 -20.57 10.26
N GLU A 47 -37.59 -19.68 11.24
CA GLU A 47 -38.60 -18.65 11.46
C GLU A 47 -38.57 -17.59 10.34
N ASN A 48 -37.38 -17.26 9.83
CA ASN A 48 -37.22 -16.24 8.80
C ASN A 48 -37.45 -16.78 7.38
N TYR A 49 -37.15 -18.06 7.13
CA TYR A 49 -37.12 -18.63 5.77
C TYR A 49 -37.93 -19.91 5.56
N GLY A 50 -38.66 -20.40 6.58
CA GLY A 50 -39.66 -21.46 6.43
C GLY A 50 -39.11 -22.85 6.09
N PHE A 51 -37.81 -23.12 6.33
CA PHE A 51 -37.22 -24.46 6.14
C PHE A 51 -37.28 -25.32 7.42
N LYS A 52 -37.11 -26.64 7.28
CA LYS A 52 -37.03 -27.56 8.43
C LYS A 52 -35.58 -27.72 8.89
N ALA A 53 -35.26 -27.33 10.13
CA ALA A 53 -33.95 -27.52 10.74
C ALA A 53 -33.74 -28.95 11.30
N ASP A 54 -34.04 -29.98 10.50
CA ASP A 54 -33.89 -31.40 10.87
C ASP A 54 -32.53 -32.01 10.46
N GLY A 55 -31.68 -31.22 9.79
CA GLY A 55 -30.38 -31.65 9.29
C GLY A 55 -30.40 -32.49 8.01
N LYS A 56 -31.57 -32.79 7.44
CA LYS A 56 -31.77 -33.76 6.35
C LYS A 56 -32.66 -33.25 5.21
N SER A 57 -33.59 -32.37 5.53
CA SER A 57 -34.43 -31.65 4.57
C SER A 57 -33.56 -30.79 3.67
N ASP A 58 -33.95 -30.70 2.42
CA ASP A 58 -33.29 -29.85 1.44
C ASP A 58 -33.59 -28.39 1.74
N VAL A 59 -32.55 -27.58 1.91
CA VAL A 59 -32.68 -26.14 2.21
C VAL A 59 -32.26 -25.25 1.04
N THR A 60 -31.99 -25.82 -0.14
CA THR A 60 -31.35 -25.13 -1.26
C THR A 60 -32.06 -23.83 -1.63
N ASP A 61 -33.37 -23.92 -1.88
CA ASP A 61 -34.15 -22.79 -2.37
C ASP A 61 -34.32 -21.71 -1.28
N ALA A 62 -34.46 -22.12 -0.01
CA ALA A 62 -34.54 -21.21 1.13
C ALA A 62 -33.22 -20.47 1.37
N LEU A 63 -32.09 -21.17 1.33
CA LEU A 63 -30.76 -20.57 1.51
C LEU A 63 -30.43 -19.62 0.36
N GLN A 64 -30.75 -20.01 -0.87
CA GLN A 64 -30.55 -19.14 -2.03
C GLN A 64 -31.38 -17.86 -1.92
N GLU A 65 -32.63 -17.96 -1.48
CA GLU A 65 -33.49 -16.80 -1.30
C GLU A 65 -33.00 -15.87 -0.19
N ALA A 66 -32.49 -16.43 0.92
CA ALA A 66 -31.87 -15.63 1.97
C ALA A 66 -30.68 -14.80 1.45
N ILE A 67 -29.77 -15.43 0.70
CA ILE A 67 -28.62 -14.74 0.08
C ILE A 67 -29.09 -13.64 -0.89
N ASN A 68 -30.07 -13.97 -1.73
CA ASN A 68 -30.61 -13.03 -2.70
C ASN A 68 -31.30 -11.84 -2.02
N GLN A 69 -31.98 -12.08 -0.90
CA GLN A 69 -32.64 -11.05 -0.11
C GLN A 69 -31.65 -10.03 0.42
N VAL A 70 -30.53 -10.45 1.02
CA VAL A 70 -29.47 -9.54 1.46
C VAL A 70 -29.01 -8.65 0.31
N LYS A 71 -28.75 -9.25 -0.86
CA LYS A 71 -28.31 -8.49 -2.04
C LYS A 71 -29.36 -7.49 -2.55
N ARG A 72 -30.64 -7.85 -2.55
CA ARG A 72 -31.71 -6.96 -3.01
C ARG A 72 -31.97 -5.81 -2.04
N GLU A 73 -32.00 -6.10 -0.74
CA GLU A 73 -32.41 -5.12 0.28
C GLU A 73 -31.25 -4.23 0.76
N LYS A 74 -30.01 -4.75 0.79
CA LYS A 74 -28.84 -4.04 1.32
C LYS A 74 -27.77 -3.75 0.27
N ASN A 75 -27.80 -4.40 -0.91
CA ASN A 75 -26.75 -4.39 -1.95
C ASN A 75 -25.39 -5.01 -1.55
N PHE A 76 -25.04 -4.96 -0.28
CA PHE A 76 -23.91 -5.64 0.34
C PHE A 76 -24.28 -6.01 1.77
N GLY A 77 -23.59 -6.99 2.35
CA GLY A 77 -23.75 -7.31 3.77
C GLY A 77 -23.60 -8.78 4.10
N ILE A 78 -24.11 -9.16 5.27
CA ILE A 78 -23.85 -10.45 5.90
C ILE A 78 -25.14 -11.26 6.01
N LEU A 79 -25.07 -12.54 5.61
CA LEU A 79 -26.00 -13.59 6.03
C LEU A 79 -25.30 -14.49 7.06
N PHE A 80 -25.82 -14.51 8.28
CA PHE A 80 -25.36 -15.40 9.34
C PHE A 80 -26.04 -16.77 9.27
N LEU A 81 -25.24 -17.84 9.38
CA LEU A 81 -25.66 -19.23 9.32
C LEU A 81 -25.47 -19.91 10.69
N PRO A 82 -26.54 -20.25 11.45
CA PRO A 82 -26.41 -20.90 12.74
C PRO A 82 -25.83 -22.31 12.64
N GLU A 83 -25.25 -22.81 13.74
CA GLU A 83 -24.83 -24.20 13.88
C GLU A 83 -25.94 -25.16 13.45
N GLY A 84 -25.62 -26.06 12.52
CA GLY A 84 -26.59 -26.97 11.94
C GLY A 84 -26.01 -27.75 10.76
N ASN A 85 -26.77 -28.72 10.26
CA ASN A 85 -26.48 -29.41 9.01
C ASN A 85 -27.46 -28.93 7.94
N TYR A 86 -26.95 -28.49 6.80
CA TYR A 86 -27.72 -27.88 5.72
C TYR A 86 -27.52 -28.69 4.46
N ARG A 87 -28.49 -29.57 4.17
CA ARG A 87 -28.46 -30.37 2.95
C ARG A 87 -28.88 -29.51 1.77
N ILE A 88 -28.11 -29.55 0.70
CA ILE A 88 -28.47 -28.94 -0.58
C ILE A 88 -28.54 -29.99 -1.69
N SER A 89 -29.28 -29.69 -2.76
CA SER A 89 -29.33 -30.49 -3.99
C SER A 89 -28.98 -29.72 -5.26
N LYS A 90 -28.80 -28.40 -5.18
CA LYS A 90 -28.38 -27.56 -6.30
C LYS A 90 -27.30 -26.59 -5.83
N THR A 91 -26.62 -25.97 -6.79
CA THR A 91 -25.61 -24.93 -6.53
C THR A 91 -26.22 -23.72 -5.84
N ILE A 92 -25.62 -23.30 -4.74
CA ILE A 92 -25.88 -22.02 -4.06
C ILE A 92 -24.97 -20.96 -4.66
N GLN A 93 -25.54 -19.84 -5.08
CA GLN A 93 -24.85 -18.71 -5.68
C GLN A 93 -24.66 -17.60 -4.65
N ILE A 94 -23.43 -17.11 -4.52
CA ILE A 94 -23.09 -15.97 -3.67
C ILE A 94 -22.73 -14.79 -4.59
N PRO A 95 -23.60 -13.78 -4.72
CA PRO A 95 -23.32 -12.62 -5.57
C PRO A 95 -22.27 -11.71 -4.93
N SER A 96 -21.80 -10.73 -5.70
CA SER A 96 -20.86 -9.70 -5.24
C SER A 96 -21.30 -9.04 -3.93
N SER A 97 -20.32 -8.86 -3.03
CA SER A 97 -20.42 -8.12 -1.76
C SER A 97 -21.35 -8.72 -0.72
N ILE A 98 -21.63 -10.03 -0.81
CA ILE A 98 -22.37 -10.78 0.22
C ILE A 98 -21.42 -11.74 0.92
N ARG A 99 -21.46 -11.74 2.26
CA ARG A 99 -20.71 -12.65 3.11
C ARG A 99 -21.62 -13.66 3.76
N LEU A 100 -21.25 -14.94 3.68
CA LEU A 100 -21.89 -16.03 4.43
C LEU A 100 -21.01 -16.38 5.62
N ILE A 101 -21.47 -16.12 6.84
CA ILE A 101 -20.69 -16.32 8.06
C ILE A 101 -21.38 -17.30 9.00
N GLY A 102 -20.73 -18.42 9.30
CA GLY A 102 -21.24 -19.42 10.23
C GLY A 102 -21.03 -19.03 11.69
N TYR A 103 -21.93 -19.43 12.58
CA TYR A 103 -21.75 -19.23 14.04
C TYR A 103 -22.32 -20.38 14.88
N GLY A 104 -21.80 -20.52 16.10
CA GLY A 104 -22.22 -21.51 17.09
C GLY A 104 -21.04 -22.30 17.65
N LYS A 105 -21.28 -23.19 18.62
CA LYS A 105 -20.21 -23.97 19.27
C LYS A 105 -19.46 -24.84 18.27
N LYS A 106 -20.18 -25.31 17.24
CA LYS A 106 -19.64 -25.95 16.05
C LYS A 106 -19.98 -25.14 14.82
N ARG A 107 -19.14 -25.25 13.79
CA ARG A 107 -19.40 -24.63 12.50
C ARG A 107 -20.64 -25.26 11.86
N PRO A 108 -21.51 -24.49 11.20
CA PRO A 108 -22.51 -25.06 10.31
C PRO A 108 -21.85 -25.88 9.20
N VAL A 109 -22.52 -26.95 8.78
CA VAL A 109 -22.06 -27.84 7.70
C VAL A 109 -23.04 -27.75 6.53
N ILE A 110 -22.58 -27.26 5.38
CA ILE A 110 -23.32 -27.38 4.11
C ILE A 110 -22.87 -28.66 3.43
N TYR A 111 -23.82 -29.54 3.04
CA TYR A 111 -23.45 -30.84 2.48
C TYR A 111 -24.32 -31.30 1.32
N LEU A 112 -23.69 -32.07 0.41
CA LEU A 112 -24.39 -32.88 -0.58
C LEU A 112 -24.64 -34.26 0.01
N GLY A 113 -25.90 -34.72 -0.05
CA GLY A 113 -26.25 -36.09 0.31
C GLY A 113 -25.69 -37.10 -0.70
N ALA A 114 -25.77 -38.38 -0.36
CA ALA A 114 -25.35 -39.44 -1.27
C ALA A 114 -26.11 -39.37 -2.61
N ASP A 115 -25.38 -39.62 -3.71
CA ASP A 115 -25.95 -39.72 -5.07
C ASP A 115 -26.82 -38.52 -5.46
N THR A 116 -26.41 -37.29 -5.10
CA THR A 116 -27.19 -36.07 -5.35
C THR A 116 -27.24 -35.78 -6.86
N PRO A 117 -28.44 -35.72 -7.48
CA PRO A 117 -28.58 -35.51 -8.92
C PRO A 117 -27.82 -34.27 -9.43
N GLY A 118 -27.08 -34.42 -10.52
CA GLY A 118 -26.32 -33.33 -11.15
C GLY A 118 -24.85 -33.24 -10.73
N PHE A 119 -24.38 -34.15 -9.87
CA PHE A 119 -22.99 -34.20 -9.38
C PHE A 119 -22.27 -35.53 -9.70
N GLN A 120 -22.91 -36.44 -10.44
CA GLN A 120 -22.38 -37.75 -10.79
C GLN A 120 -21.51 -37.74 -12.05
N THR A 121 -21.95 -37.06 -13.10
CA THR A 121 -21.37 -37.16 -14.45
C THR A 121 -20.89 -35.83 -15.02
N THR A 122 -21.41 -34.72 -14.49
CA THR A 122 -21.02 -33.36 -14.90
C THR A 122 -20.36 -32.66 -13.73
N GLN A 123 -19.25 -31.96 -13.97
CA GLN A 123 -18.62 -31.11 -12.97
C GLN A 123 -19.61 -30.02 -12.52
N ASN A 124 -19.86 -29.95 -11.22
CA ASN A 124 -20.80 -28.99 -10.65
C ASN A 124 -20.35 -28.54 -9.25
N TYR A 125 -20.84 -27.37 -8.82
CA TYR A 125 -20.38 -26.68 -7.61
C TYR A 125 -21.45 -26.73 -6.52
N MET A 126 -21.05 -26.93 -5.25
CA MET A 126 -21.97 -26.71 -4.12
C MET A 126 -22.21 -25.22 -3.92
N ILE A 127 -21.13 -24.43 -3.85
CA ILE A 127 -21.14 -22.98 -3.75
C ILE A 127 -20.48 -22.38 -4.99
N TRP A 128 -21.07 -21.33 -5.56
CA TRP A 128 -20.53 -20.59 -6.70
C TRP A 128 -20.59 -19.08 -6.45
N PHE A 129 -19.43 -18.43 -6.36
CA PHE A 129 -19.39 -16.96 -6.36
C PHE A 129 -19.72 -16.41 -7.76
N THR A 130 -20.67 -15.47 -7.82
CA THR A 130 -21.20 -14.91 -9.07
C THR A 130 -21.03 -13.39 -9.13
N GLY A 131 -20.97 -12.82 -10.34
CA GLY A 131 -20.83 -11.36 -10.51
C GLY A 131 -22.01 -10.55 -9.96
N GLY A 132 -23.19 -11.16 -9.92
CA GLY A 132 -24.42 -10.57 -9.41
C GLY A 132 -25.53 -11.61 -9.26
N LEU A 133 -26.75 -11.13 -9.03
CA LEU A 133 -27.94 -11.98 -8.97
C LEU A 133 -28.22 -12.62 -10.33
N ALA A 134 -28.59 -13.90 -10.32
CA ALA A 134 -29.12 -14.55 -11.52
C ALA A 134 -30.46 -13.91 -11.90
N GLN A 135 -30.56 -13.43 -13.14
CA GLN A 135 -31.84 -12.99 -13.69
C GLN A 135 -32.68 -14.22 -14.06
N GLU A 136 -33.99 -14.13 -13.85
CA GLU A 136 -34.92 -15.22 -14.18
C GLU A 136 -34.76 -15.65 -15.65
N GLY A 137 -34.64 -16.95 -15.90
CA GLY A 137 -34.43 -17.53 -17.23
C GLY A 137 -33.02 -17.34 -17.82
N ARG A 138 -32.08 -16.70 -17.12
CA ARG A 138 -30.69 -16.52 -17.57
C ARG A 138 -29.71 -17.29 -16.69
N LYS A 139 -28.61 -17.74 -17.29
CA LYS A 139 -27.50 -18.33 -16.53
C LYS A 139 -26.84 -17.23 -15.66
N PRO A 140 -26.43 -17.55 -14.43
CA PRO A 140 -25.67 -16.62 -13.60
C PRO A 140 -24.38 -16.21 -14.31
N SER A 141 -23.98 -14.95 -14.20
CA SER A 141 -22.65 -14.52 -14.62
C SER A 141 -21.62 -15.01 -13.61
N ASP A 142 -20.54 -15.59 -14.12
CA ASP A 142 -19.39 -15.90 -13.27
C ASP A 142 -18.90 -14.61 -12.59
N ALA A 143 -18.32 -14.76 -11.40
CA ALA A 143 -17.62 -13.67 -10.76
C ALA A 143 -16.38 -13.26 -11.59
N GLY A 144 -15.89 -12.05 -11.36
CA GLY A 144 -14.73 -11.53 -12.07
C GLY A 144 -14.07 -10.35 -11.37
N ALA A 145 -13.29 -9.56 -12.11
CA ALA A 145 -12.51 -8.43 -11.60
C ALA A 145 -13.32 -7.30 -10.92
N GLY A 146 -14.66 -7.35 -10.95
CA GLY A 146 -15.56 -6.44 -10.22
C GLY A 146 -16.30 -7.08 -9.04
N THR A 147 -16.01 -8.34 -8.71
CA THR A 147 -16.69 -9.10 -7.64
C THR A 147 -15.94 -8.94 -6.33
N PHE A 148 -16.14 -7.80 -5.68
CA PHE A 148 -15.46 -7.43 -4.43
C PHE A 148 -16.26 -7.83 -3.18
N TYR A 149 -15.57 -7.97 -2.05
CA TYR A 149 -16.10 -8.11 -0.69
C TYR A 149 -16.89 -9.40 -0.36
N SER A 150 -17.07 -10.32 -1.32
CA SER A 150 -17.82 -11.57 -1.10
C SER A 150 -16.99 -12.60 -0.36
N ALA A 151 -17.53 -13.21 0.69
CA ALA A 151 -16.76 -14.18 1.48
C ALA A 151 -17.59 -15.35 2.02
N VAL A 152 -16.91 -16.45 2.33
CA VAL A 152 -17.43 -17.55 3.15
C VAL A 152 -16.50 -17.71 4.35
N SER A 153 -17.06 -17.66 5.55
CA SER A 153 -16.29 -17.70 6.80
C SER A 153 -16.93 -18.65 7.81
N ASN A 154 -16.12 -19.49 8.47
CA ASN A 154 -16.56 -20.33 9.59
C ASN A 154 -17.69 -21.31 9.21
N VAL A 155 -17.65 -21.85 7.98
CA VAL A 155 -18.61 -22.84 7.45
C VAL A 155 -17.86 -24.07 6.93
N ASP A 156 -18.31 -25.26 7.33
CA ASP A 156 -17.77 -26.53 6.85
C ASP A 156 -18.54 -27.05 5.63
N PHE A 157 -17.86 -27.82 4.80
CA PHE A 157 -18.41 -28.43 3.59
C PHE A 157 -18.20 -29.93 3.58
N ARG A 158 -19.23 -30.69 3.18
CA ARG A 158 -19.12 -32.15 3.04
C ARG A 158 -19.75 -32.66 1.74
N ILE A 159 -19.02 -33.52 1.04
CA ILE A 159 -19.48 -34.23 -0.15
C ILE A 159 -19.61 -35.71 0.22
N ASP A 160 -20.84 -36.21 0.33
CA ASP A 160 -21.07 -37.63 0.56
C ASP A 160 -20.81 -38.47 -0.70
N LYS A 161 -20.74 -39.80 -0.53
CA LYS A 161 -20.46 -40.77 -1.61
C LYS A 161 -21.41 -40.64 -2.81
N GLY A 162 -20.93 -41.01 -3.99
CA GLY A 162 -21.76 -40.99 -5.21
C GLY A 162 -21.76 -39.66 -5.96
N ASN A 163 -20.98 -38.66 -5.51
CA ASN A 163 -20.85 -37.35 -6.15
C ASN A 163 -19.43 -37.10 -6.72
N PRO A 164 -18.87 -37.96 -7.59
CA PRO A 164 -17.46 -37.88 -8.01
C PRO A 164 -17.10 -36.62 -8.79
N GLN A 165 -18.08 -35.91 -9.37
CA GLN A 165 -17.85 -34.67 -10.13
C GLN A 165 -18.11 -33.40 -9.29
N ALA A 166 -18.46 -33.55 -8.01
CA ALA A 166 -18.70 -32.42 -7.14
C ALA A 166 -17.42 -31.67 -6.79
N VAL A 167 -17.51 -30.35 -6.84
CA VAL A 167 -16.57 -29.42 -6.25
C VAL A 167 -17.28 -28.65 -5.15
N ALA A 168 -16.67 -28.47 -3.98
CA ALA A 168 -17.34 -27.77 -2.90
C ALA A 168 -17.53 -26.28 -3.23
N ILE A 169 -16.49 -25.58 -3.67
CA ILE A 169 -16.59 -24.13 -3.89
C ILE A 169 -15.94 -23.73 -5.22
N ARG A 170 -16.68 -22.99 -6.06
CA ARG A 170 -16.11 -22.19 -7.14
C ARG A 170 -15.81 -20.78 -6.61
N ALA A 171 -14.53 -20.51 -6.32
CA ALA A 171 -14.08 -19.34 -5.55
C ALA A 171 -13.42 -18.26 -6.42
N HIS A 172 -13.98 -18.00 -7.60
CA HIS A 172 -13.51 -16.92 -8.47
C HIS A 172 -14.06 -15.60 -7.92
N PHE A 173 -13.22 -14.65 -7.48
CA PHE A 173 -13.60 -13.31 -7.03
C PHE A 173 -12.38 -12.38 -6.98
N ALA A 174 -12.62 -11.10 -6.70
CA ALA A 174 -11.64 -10.02 -6.67
C ALA A 174 -11.31 -9.60 -5.20
N GLN A 175 -10.73 -8.41 -5.00
CA GLN A 175 -10.27 -7.93 -3.67
C GLN A 175 -11.34 -7.97 -2.58
N HIS A 176 -10.90 -8.17 -1.34
CA HIS A 176 -11.74 -8.43 -0.16
C HIS A 176 -12.72 -9.60 -0.31
N GLY A 177 -12.55 -10.40 -1.36
CA GLY A 177 -13.10 -11.74 -1.38
C GLY A 177 -12.14 -12.71 -0.70
N PHE A 178 -12.67 -13.57 0.14
CA PHE A 178 -11.88 -14.58 0.85
C PHE A 178 -12.71 -15.79 1.26
N ILE A 179 -12.00 -16.86 1.61
CA ILE A 179 -12.58 -18.01 2.29
C ILE A 179 -11.72 -18.30 3.51
N ASN A 180 -12.34 -18.40 4.69
CA ASN A 180 -11.61 -18.71 5.90
C ASN A 180 -12.34 -19.57 6.93
N HIS A 181 -11.55 -20.23 7.78
CA HIS A 181 -12.04 -21.06 8.87
C HIS A 181 -12.97 -22.19 8.40
N CYS A 182 -12.54 -23.00 7.44
CA CYS A 182 -13.38 -24.02 6.78
C CYS A 182 -12.75 -25.41 6.80
N ASP A 183 -13.54 -26.45 7.09
CA ASP A 183 -13.19 -27.83 6.74
C ASP A 183 -13.97 -28.30 5.53
N ILE A 184 -13.24 -28.70 4.49
CA ILE A 184 -13.80 -29.21 3.24
C ILE A 184 -13.54 -30.71 3.17
N ARG A 185 -14.55 -31.50 3.51
CA ARG A 185 -14.53 -32.97 3.47
C ARG A 185 -15.03 -33.43 2.09
N ILE A 186 -14.09 -33.60 1.17
CA ILE A 186 -14.34 -33.84 -0.26
C ILE A 186 -14.69 -35.30 -0.54
N GLY A 187 -14.13 -36.23 0.25
CA GLY A 187 -14.38 -37.67 0.08
C GLY A 187 -14.00 -38.18 -1.31
N SER A 188 -14.96 -38.76 -2.03
CA SER A 188 -14.75 -39.23 -3.42
C SER A 188 -14.96 -38.14 -4.49
N GLY A 189 -15.27 -36.90 -4.10
CA GLY A 189 -15.51 -35.78 -5.02
C GLY A 189 -14.28 -35.37 -5.84
N LYS A 190 -14.49 -34.38 -6.72
CA LYS A 190 -13.49 -33.87 -7.65
C LYS A 190 -12.45 -33.00 -6.94
N ALA A 191 -12.91 -31.91 -6.32
CA ALA A 191 -12.04 -30.98 -5.61
C ALA A 191 -12.75 -30.28 -4.45
N GLY A 192 -11.98 -29.71 -3.53
CA GLY A 192 -12.52 -28.78 -2.55
C GLY A 192 -12.84 -27.44 -3.19
N MET A 193 -11.89 -26.89 -3.96
CA MET A 193 -12.06 -25.61 -4.65
C MET A 193 -11.73 -25.70 -6.13
N TYR A 194 -12.49 -24.97 -6.94
CA TYR A 194 -12.20 -24.71 -8.36
C TYR A 194 -12.10 -23.20 -8.64
N ASP A 195 -10.97 -22.79 -9.17
CA ASP A 195 -10.46 -21.41 -9.16
C ASP A 195 -10.34 -20.84 -7.73
N VAL A 196 -9.54 -19.79 -7.61
CA VAL A 196 -9.31 -19.06 -6.36
C VAL A 196 -9.33 -17.56 -6.64
N GLY A 197 -9.70 -16.77 -5.62
CA GLY A 197 -9.55 -15.33 -5.61
C GLY A 197 -8.17 -14.94 -5.08
N ASN A 198 -8.09 -13.86 -4.30
CA ASN A 198 -6.82 -13.30 -3.84
C ASN A 198 -6.35 -13.81 -2.48
N GLU A 199 -7.26 -14.31 -1.63
CA GLU A 199 -6.95 -14.69 -0.26
C GLU A 199 -7.69 -15.97 0.16
N LEU A 200 -6.96 -16.86 0.86
CA LEU A 200 -7.46 -18.07 1.50
C LEU A 200 -6.67 -18.33 2.79
N GLU A 201 -7.37 -18.49 3.91
CA GLU A 201 -6.70 -18.74 5.20
C GLU A 201 -7.42 -19.79 6.07
N ASP A 202 -6.66 -20.55 6.87
CA ASP A 202 -7.23 -21.51 7.83
C ASP A 202 -8.28 -22.46 7.22
N VAL A 203 -7.96 -23.00 6.03
CA VAL A 203 -8.81 -23.95 5.29
C VAL A 203 -8.14 -25.31 5.19
N ARG A 204 -8.92 -26.36 5.45
CA ARG A 204 -8.44 -27.74 5.49
C ARG A 204 -9.21 -28.64 4.54
N PHE A 205 -8.48 -29.42 3.75
CA PHE A 205 -9.00 -30.23 2.65
C PHE A 205 -8.77 -31.71 2.89
N TYR A 206 -9.84 -32.50 2.93
CA TYR A 206 -9.77 -33.93 3.22
C TYR A 206 -10.36 -34.77 2.07
N GLY A 207 -9.54 -35.66 1.50
CA GLY A 207 -9.91 -36.47 0.35
C GLY A 207 -9.97 -35.68 -0.96
N GLY A 208 -10.73 -36.18 -1.94
CA GLY A 208 -10.85 -35.60 -3.29
C GLY A 208 -9.81 -36.12 -4.29
N GLU A 209 -10.01 -35.83 -5.59
CA GLU A 209 -8.89 -35.95 -6.54
C GLU A 209 -7.85 -34.87 -6.24
N TYR A 210 -8.34 -33.65 -6.01
CA TYR A 210 -7.53 -32.48 -5.68
C TYR A 210 -8.08 -31.76 -4.46
N GLY A 211 -7.23 -31.03 -3.74
CA GLY A 211 -7.71 -30.04 -2.77
C GLY A 211 -8.21 -28.81 -3.52
N ILE A 212 -7.33 -28.22 -4.33
CA ILE A 212 -7.60 -27.04 -5.15
C ILE A 212 -7.25 -27.35 -6.61
N ILE A 213 -8.12 -26.94 -7.54
CA ILE A 213 -7.85 -26.85 -8.98
C ILE A 213 -8.02 -25.38 -9.33
N SER A 214 -7.02 -24.71 -9.87
CA SER A 214 -7.18 -23.28 -10.18
C SER A 214 -6.50 -22.86 -11.46
N SER A 215 -7.14 -21.91 -12.14
CA SER A 215 -6.53 -21.01 -13.12
C SER A 215 -6.28 -19.63 -12.51
N ARG A 216 -5.73 -18.70 -13.31
CA ARG A 216 -5.50 -17.31 -12.92
C ARG A 216 -6.68 -16.74 -12.14
N THR A 217 -6.38 -15.97 -11.09
CA THR A 217 -7.41 -15.20 -10.36
C THR A 217 -8.07 -14.18 -11.31
N SER A 218 -9.18 -13.56 -10.92
CA SER A 218 -9.75 -12.44 -11.68
C SER A 218 -9.29 -11.12 -11.11
N PRO A 219 -8.65 -10.22 -11.89
CA PRO A 219 -8.23 -10.24 -13.29
C PRO A 219 -6.86 -10.87 -13.56
N GLY A 220 -6.24 -11.51 -12.57
CA GLY A 220 -4.98 -12.22 -12.74
C GLY A 220 -4.05 -12.08 -11.55
N TRP A 221 -4.31 -11.15 -10.63
CA TRP A 221 -3.56 -10.82 -9.41
C TRP A 221 -2.99 -12.02 -8.61
N PRO A 222 -1.97 -11.80 -7.76
CA PRO A 222 -1.38 -12.88 -6.98
C PRO A 222 -2.40 -13.45 -5.98
N MET A 223 -2.22 -14.74 -5.67
CA MET A 223 -3.04 -15.47 -4.69
C MET A 223 -2.24 -15.70 -3.40
N MET A 224 -2.77 -15.26 -2.27
CA MET A 224 -2.23 -15.53 -0.95
C MET A 224 -2.94 -16.72 -0.29
N MET A 225 -2.16 -17.67 0.22
CA MET A 225 -2.68 -18.81 0.98
C MET A 225 -1.92 -18.98 2.30
N VAL A 226 -2.61 -18.93 3.44
CA VAL A 226 -1.99 -19.01 4.78
C VAL A 226 -2.66 -20.08 5.66
N ASP A 227 -1.88 -20.79 6.48
CA ASP A 227 -2.41 -21.74 7.49
C ASP A 227 -3.32 -22.83 6.89
N THR A 228 -2.91 -23.46 5.79
CA THR A 228 -3.74 -24.46 5.07
C THR A 228 -3.30 -25.89 5.31
N TYR A 229 -4.25 -26.83 5.25
CA TYR A 229 -4.01 -28.25 5.47
C TYR A 229 -4.60 -29.11 4.36
N PHE A 230 -3.86 -30.12 3.90
CA PHE A 230 -4.30 -31.05 2.86
C PHE A 230 -3.98 -32.49 3.28
N GLU A 231 -4.99 -33.36 3.26
CA GLU A 231 -4.80 -34.79 3.52
C GLU A 231 -5.61 -35.70 2.60
N GLY A 232 -4.92 -36.70 2.03
CA GLY A 232 -5.56 -37.82 1.34
C GLY A 232 -6.09 -37.52 -0.07
N GLN A 233 -5.60 -36.47 -0.73
CA GLN A 233 -5.90 -36.23 -2.14
C GLN A 233 -5.36 -37.36 -3.01
N ARG A 234 -6.15 -37.81 -4.00
CA ARG A 234 -5.79 -38.94 -4.88
C ARG A 234 -4.84 -38.58 -6.02
N LYS A 235 -4.67 -37.29 -6.34
CA LYS A 235 -3.76 -36.81 -7.39
C LYS A 235 -2.77 -35.77 -6.85
N ALA A 236 -3.25 -34.60 -6.43
CA ALA A 236 -2.39 -33.56 -5.86
C ALA A 236 -3.14 -32.72 -4.82
N ALA A 237 -2.43 -32.12 -3.86
CA ALA A 237 -3.07 -31.15 -2.98
C ALA A 237 -3.52 -29.89 -3.76
N VAL A 238 -2.66 -29.34 -4.62
CA VAL A 238 -2.98 -28.22 -5.51
C VAL A 238 -2.62 -28.54 -6.95
N TYR A 239 -3.54 -28.26 -7.89
CA TYR A 239 -3.32 -28.26 -9.33
C TYR A 239 -3.49 -26.84 -9.88
N SER A 240 -2.40 -26.27 -10.42
CA SER A 240 -2.30 -24.85 -10.76
C SER A 240 -2.12 -24.62 -12.25
N LYS A 241 -2.84 -23.63 -12.80
CA LYS A 241 -2.75 -23.15 -14.18
C LYS A 241 -2.45 -21.65 -14.18
N GLU A 242 -1.18 -21.30 -13.96
CA GLU A 242 -0.65 -19.92 -14.02
C GLU A 242 -1.16 -19.00 -12.90
N VAL A 243 -1.36 -19.51 -11.68
CA VAL A 243 -2.06 -18.75 -10.63
C VAL A 243 -1.17 -17.73 -9.92
N GLY A 244 0.12 -18.04 -9.72
CA GLY A 244 0.98 -17.17 -8.91
C GLY A 244 0.70 -17.25 -7.40
N PHE A 245 0.78 -18.47 -6.83
CA PHE A 245 0.57 -18.69 -5.40
C PHE A 245 1.74 -18.18 -4.55
N ALA A 246 1.42 -17.44 -3.49
CA ALA A 246 2.27 -17.21 -2.33
C ALA A 246 1.67 -17.97 -1.15
N ILE A 247 2.39 -18.96 -0.66
CA ILE A 247 1.89 -19.89 0.36
C ILE A 247 2.75 -19.77 1.60
N VAL A 248 2.13 -19.52 2.76
CA VAL A 248 2.79 -19.57 4.06
C VAL A 248 2.10 -20.59 4.95
N ASN A 249 2.88 -21.43 5.62
CA ASN A 249 2.40 -22.37 6.62
C ASN A 249 1.38 -23.41 6.11
N MET A 250 1.65 -23.97 4.91
CA MET A 250 0.89 -25.10 4.36
C MET A 250 1.38 -26.45 4.92
N HIS A 251 0.45 -27.31 5.35
CA HIS A 251 0.71 -28.71 5.70
C HIS A 251 0.06 -29.65 4.69
N VAL A 252 0.85 -30.52 4.07
CA VAL A 252 0.36 -31.53 3.11
C VAL A 252 0.74 -32.92 3.57
N LYS A 253 -0.21 -33.85 3.53
CA LYS A 253 -0.03 -35.20 4.07
C LYS A 253 -0.71 -36.27 3.21
N ASN A 254 -0.02 -37.38 2.98
CA ASN A 254 -0.57 -38.58 2.33
C ASN A 254 -1.21 -38.29 0.95
N THR A 255 -0.46 -37.67 0.03
CA THR A 255 -0.90 -37.36 -1.34
C THR A 255 0.22 -37.70 -2.33
N PRO A 256 -0.07 -37.99 -3.61
CA PRO A 256 0.99 -38.22 -4.59
C PRO A 256 1.85 -36.98 -4.86
N VAL A 257 1.22 -35.82 -5.01
CA VAL A 257 1.90 -34.54 -5.29
C VAL A 257 1.41 -33.46 -4.33
N ALA A 258 2.31 -32.61 -3.81
CA ALA A 258 1.88 -31.46 -3.02
C ALA A 258 1.41 -30.31 -3.93
N PHE A 259 2.20 -29.95 -4.94
CA PHE A 259 1.84 -28.91 -5.89
C PHE A 259 2.15 -29.34 -7.34
N GLU A 260 1.14 -29.36 -8.20
CA GLU A 260 1.26 -29.74 -9.60
C GLU A 260 0.98 -28.54 -10.50
N MET A 261 1.99 -28.11 -11.27
CA MET A 261 1.81 -27.13 -12.35
C MET A 261 1.26 -27.85 -13.59
N ALA A 262 0.23 -27.27 -14.19
CA ALA A 262 -0.45 -27.84 -15.34
C ALA A 262 0.49 -28.02 -16.53
N GLU A 263 0.31 -29.12 -17.25
CA GLU A 263 1.16 -29.49 -18.37
C GLU A 263 1.26 -28.39 -19.44
N ASN A 264 2.47 -28.13 -19.91
CA ASN A 264 2.83 -27.11 -20.90
C ASN A 264 2.48 -25.65 -20.52
N LEU A 265 2.28 -25.36 -19.23
CA LEU A 265 2.07 -24.00 -18.70
C LEU A 265 3.17 -23.60 -17.72
N ALA A 266 3.72 -22.40 -17.88
CA ALA A 266 4.65 -21.82 -16.92
C ALA A 266 3.87 -21.26 -15.73
N ASP A 267 4.40 -21.39 -14.52
CA ASP A 267 3.71 -20.93 -13.31
C ASP A 267 4.69 -20.39 -12.28
N ARG A 268 4.15 -19.60 -11.34
CA ARG A 268 4.89 -18.96 -10.25
C ARG A 268 4.40 -19.52 -8.92
N LEU A 269 5.33 -19.99 -8.10
CA LEU A 269 5.05 -20.58 -6.80
C LEU A 269 6.07 -20.09 -5.78
N HIS A 270 5.59 -19.56 -4.66
CA HIS A 270 6.35 -19.42 -3.43
C HIS A 270 5.70 -20.23 -2.32
N VAL A 271 6.49 -21.03 -1.60
CA VAL A 271 6.06 -21.75 -0.39
C VAL A 271 7.03 -21.48 0.74
N GLU A 272 6.51 -21.09 1.89
CA GLU A 272 7.30 -20.78 3.08
C GLU A 272 6.76 -21.43 4.36
N ASN A 273 7.68 -21.87 5.23
CA ASN A 273 7.39 -22.39 6.58
C ASN A 273 6.37 -23.55 6.57
N SER A 274 6.52 -24.48 5.63
CA SER A 274 5.56 -25.56 5.37
C SER A 274 6.03 -26.93 5.87
N LEU A 275 5.10 -27.88 5.99
CA LEU A 275 5.36 -29.27 6.37
C LEU A 275 4.74 -30.24 5.36
N TRP A 276 5.54 -31.08 4.72
CA TRP A 276 5.10 -32.08 3.75
C TRP A 276 5.42 -33.49 4.22
N GLU A 277 4.41 -34.36 4.24
CA GLU A 277 4.51 -35.70 4.80
C GLU A 277 3.96 -36.77 3.86
N ASN A 278 4.74 -37.84 3.64
CA ASN A 278 4.34 -39.01 2.87
C ASN A 278 3.84 -38.62 1.47
N ILE A 279 4.64 -37.82 0.76
CA ILE A 279 4.35 -37.40 -0.61
C ILE A 279 4.98 -38.44 -1.55
N SER A 280 4.18 -39.23 -2.25
CA SER A 280 4.68 -40.44 -2.91
C SER A 280 5.36 -40.23 -4.26
N GLU A 281 5.07 -39.13 -4.96
CA GLU A 281 5.61 -38.87 -6.31
C GLU A 281 6.53 -37.66 -6.36
N ALA A 282 6.06 -36.46 -5.97
CA ALA A 282 6.88 -35.24 -5.94
C ALA A 282 6.31 -34.17 -5.00
N GLY A 283 7.16 -33.40 -4.33
CA GLY A 283 6.74 -32.17 -3.65
C GLY A 283 6.12 -31.19 -4.66
N VAL A 284 6.91 -30.72 -5.62
CA VAL A 284 6.45 -29.86 -6.72
C VAL A 284 6.71 -30.53 -8.07
N ARG A 285 5.71 -30.50 -8.97
CA ARG A 285 5.89 -30.81 -10.39
C ARG A 285 5.95 -29.52 -11.19
N VAL A 286 7.12 -29.20 -11.71
CA VAL A 286 7.37 -28.06 -12.60
C VAL A 286 7.11 -28.49 -14.03
N SER A 287 6.27 -27.73 -14.72
CA SER A 287 5.81 -28.08 -16.06
C SER A 287 6.73 -27.57 -17.16
N VAL A 288 7.09 -26.28 -17.13
CA VAL A 288 7.91 -25.63 -18.17
C VAL A 288 9.26 -25.17 -17.59
N GLU A 289 10.35 -25.50 -18.29
CA GLU A 289 11.71 -25.08 -17.98
C GLU A 289 12.20 -23.94 -18.88
N GLY A 290 13.18 -23.13 -18.44
CA GLY A 290 13.78 -22.08 -19.25
C GLY A 290 12.86 -20.93 -19.66
N ASN A 291 11.75 -20.72 -18.94
CA ASN A 291 10.78 -19.64 -19.17
C ASN A 291 10.78 -18.66 -17.99
N THR A 292 10.78 -17.35 -18.24
CA THR A 292 10.84 -16.32 -17.18
C THR A 292 9.62 -16.30 -16.27
N PHE A 293 8.48 -16.85 -16.73
CA PHE A 293 7.28 -17.07 -15.92
C PHE A 293 7.35 -18.33 -15.05
N SER A 294 8.28 -19.26 -15.32
CA SER A 294 8.53 -20.42 -14.47
C SER A 294 9.39 -20.00 -13.28
N GLN A 295 8.74 -19.67 -12.18
CA GLN A 295 9.38 -19.14 -10.97
C GLN A 295 8.99 -20.01 -9.77
N LEU A 296 9.96 -20.68 -9.15
CA LEU A 296 9.72 -21.55 -8.01
C LEU A 296 10.62 -21.14 -6.86
N ASN A 297 10.04 -20.87 -5.70
CA ASN A 297 10.73 -20.61 -4.45
C ASN A 297 10.14 -21.47 -3.32
N LEU A 298 10.99 -22.24 -2.64
CA LEU A 298 10.65 -22.99 -1.41
C LEU A 298 11.59 -22.53 -0.30
N VAL A 299 11.05 -22.01 0.79
CA VAL A 299 11.82 -21.45 1.91
C VAL A 299 11.37 -22.11 3.21
N ASN A 300 12.28 -22.68 3.99
CA ASN A 300 11.96 -23.38 5.24
C ASN A 300 10.84 -24.43 5.11
N VAL A 301 10.93 -25.32 4.12
CA VAL A 301 9.95 -26.40 3.93
C VAL A 301 10.47 -27.69 4.55
N ASP A 302 9.77 -28.17 5.58
CA ASP A 302 10.04 -29.43 6.26
C ASP A 302 9.41 -30.61 5.52
N CYS A 303 10.18 -31.66 5.31
CA CYS A 303 9.77 -32.81 4.52
C CYS A 303 10.02 -34.12 5.27
N ARG A 304 8.98 -34.97 5.37
CA ARG A 304 9.03 -36.34 5.88
C ARG A 304 8.55 -37.31 4.81
N ASN A 305 9.39 -38.27 4.42
CA ASN A 305 9.08 -39.23 3.37
C ASN A 305 8.65 -38.56 2.04
N VAL A 306 9.46 -37.61 1.59
CA VAL A 306 9.29 -36.93 0.29
C VAL A 306 10.54 -37.26 -0.56
N PRO A 307 10.54 -38.35 -1.34
CA PRO A 307 11.75 -38.82 -2.02
C PRO A 307 12.18 -37.88 -3.17
N VAL A 308 11.22 -37.24 -3.83
CA VAL A 308 11.47 -36.24 -4.88
C VAL A 308 10.90 -34.91 -4.40
N LEU A 309 11.76 -33.92 -4.19
CA LEU A 309 11.34 -32.57 -3.82
C LEU A 309 10.74 -31.84 -5.02
N VAL A 310 11.46 -31.83 -6.14
CA VAL A 310 11.03 -31.19 -7.40
C VAL A 310 11.19 -32.16 -8.56
N GLY A 311 10.14 -32.34 -9.35
CA GLY A 311 10.18 -33.07 -10.62
C GLY A 311 9.91 -32.11 -11.79
N TYR A 312 10.74 -32.19 -12.82
CA TYR A 312 10.59 -31.40 -14.05
C TYR A 312 9.97 -32.25 -15.14
N ALA A 313 8.79 -31.85 -15.64
CA ALA A 313 8.04 -32.64 -16.60
C ALA A 313 8.73 -32.73 -17.98
N GLN A 314 9.33 -31.63 -18.44
CA GLN A 314 9.96 -31.54 -19.77
C GLN A 314 11.26 -32.34 -19.86
N SER A 315 12.21 -32.11 -18.94
CA SER A 315 13.49 -32.81 -18.96
C SER A 315 13.46 -34.19 -18.28
N GLY A 316 12.44 -34.47 -17.47
CA GLY A 316 12.40 -35.64 -16.58
C GLY A 316 13.37 -35.53 -15.39
N LYS A 317 14.06 -34.39 -15.22
CA LYS A 317 14.98 -34.14 -14.10
C LYS A 317 14.23 -34.24 -12.77
N LYS A 318 14.91 -34.79 -11.76
CA LYS A 318 14.38 -34.89 -10.38
C LYS A 318 15.41 -34.35 -9.39
N VAL A 319 14.95 -33.52 -8.46
CA VAL A 319 15.71 -33.07 -7.29
C VAL A 319 15.29 -33.93 -6.11
N ALA A 320 16.18 -34.78 -5.62
CA ALA A 320 15.90 -35.72 -4.55
C ALA A 320 15.94 -35.07 -3.15
N GLY A 321 15.12 -35.59 -2.23
CA GLY A 321 15.30 -35.33 -0.80
C GLY A 321 16.59 -35.95 -0.28
N LYS A 322 17.26 -35.30 0.70
CA LYS A 322 18.55 -35.76 1.22
C LYS A 322 18.47 -36.82 2.32
N ALA A 323 17.28 -37.05 2.88
CA ALA A 323 17.04 -38.03 3.95
C ALA A 323 15.55 -38.36 4.06
N LYS A 324 15.20 -39.29 4.96
CA LYS A 324 13.79 -39.56 5.31
C LYS A 324 13.09 -38.32 5.90
N MET A 325 13.83 -37.52 6.67
CA MET A 325 13.41 -36.24 7.20
C MET A 325 14.47 -35.20 6.85
N TYR A 326 14.06 -34.12 6.19
CA TYR A 326 14.95 -33.03 5.80
C TYR A 326 14.21 -31.69 5.81
N ARG A 327 14.97 -30.60 5.85
CA ARG A 327 14.50 -29.23 5.66
C ARG A 327 15.08 -28.67 4.38
N VAL A 328 14.23 -28.07 3.56
CA VAL A 328 14.63 -27.18 2.47
C VAL A 328 14.80 -25.80 3.10
N LYS A 329 16.03 -25.34 3.27
CA LYS A 329 16.30 -23.97 3.71
C LYS A 329 15.91 -23.00 2.61
N GLU A 330 16.42 -23.26 1.42
CA GLU A 330 16.10 -22.53 0.20
C GLU A 330 16.14 -23.48 -0.99
N PHE A 331 15.12 -23.39 -1.83
CA PHE A 331 15.16 -23.89 -3.19
C PHE A 331 14.61 -22.80 -4.11
N THR A 332 15.38 -22.39 -5.11
CA THR A 332 14.93 -21.43 -6.13
C THR A 332 15.18 -22.01 -7.50
N TYR A 333 14.19 -21.94 -8.37
CA TYR A 333 14.34 -22.19 -9.80
C TYR A 333 13.69 -21.08 -10.62
N GLY A 334 14.39 -20.60 -11.65
CA GLY A 334 13.93 -19.59 -12.59
C GLY A 334 15.02 -18.59 -12.93
N LEU A 335 14.64 -17.43 -13.45
CA LEU A 335 15.58 -16.34 -13.75
C LEU A 335 16.04 -15.67 -12.45
N VAL A 336 17.34 -15.63 -12.20
CA VAL A 336 17.93 -15.11 -10.94
C VAL A 336 18.95 -14.01 -11.23
N TYR A 337 18.87 -12.95 -10.42
CA TYR A 337 19.91 -11.96 -10.19
C TYR A 337 20.50 -12.20 -8.79
N GLN A 338 21.83 -12.28 -8.64
CA GLN A 338 22.41 -12.30 -7.29
C GLN A 338 22.37 -10.91 -6.67
N ASP A 339 22.72 -9.89 -7.46
CA ASP A 339 22.57 -8.47 -7.11
C ASP A 339 22.22 -7.60 -8.33
N LEU A 340 22.19 -6.27 -8.15
CA LEU A 340 21.89 -5.31 -9.21
C LEU A 340 23.02 -5.08 -10.23
N ASN A 341 24.26 -5.50 -9.95
CA ASN A 341 25.36 -5.46 -10.91
C ASN A 341 25.40 -6.71 -11.79
N ASP A 342 24.85 -7.82 -11.30
CA ASP A 342 24.88 -9.11 -11.97
C ASP A 342 23.95 -9.20 -13.19
N ALA A 343 24.41 -9.93 -14.21
CA ALA A 343 23.55 -10.35 -15.30
C ALA A 343 22.60 -11.49 -14.85
N SER A 344 21.35 -11.45 -15.34
CA SER A 344 20.42 -12.53 -15.06
C SER A 344 20.78 -13.82 -15.78
N SER A 345 20.46 -14.94 -15.12
CA SER A 345 20.58 -16.28 -15.70
C SER A 345 19.56 -17.22 -15.08
N PHE A 346 19.12 -18.23 -15.82
CA PHE A 346 18.32 -19.31 -15.25
C PHE A 346 19.18 -20.13 -14.31
N ARG A 347 18.78 -20.23 -13.05
CA ARG A 347 19.52 -20.95 -12.01
C ARG A 347 18.62 -21.87 -11.21
N GLU A 348 19.24 -22.88 -10.65
CA GLU A 348 18.71 -23.71 -9.57
C GLU A 348 19.60 -23.48 -8.34
N ILE A 349 19.04 -22.91 -7.27
CA ILE A 349 19.67 -22.78 -5.96
C ILE A 349 19.02 -23.86 -5.09
N CYS A 350 19.81 -24.69 -4.41
CA CYS A 350 19.29 -25.81 -3.63
C CYS A 350 20.08 -26.03 -2.34
N GLU A 351 19.50 -25.61 -1.23
CA GLU A 351 20.00 -25.78 0.12
C GLU A 351 19.05 -26.66 0.93
N ILE A 352 19.44 -27.93 1.05
CA ILE A 352 18.69 -28.96 1.80
C ILE A 352 19.59 -29.56 2.86
N GLU A 353 19.05 -29.78 4.05
CA GLU A 353 19.73 -30.44 5.17
C GLU A 353 18.88 -31.55 5.80
N PRO A 354 19.48 -32.71 6.18
CA PRO A 354 18.80 -33.69 7.03
C PRO A 354 18.46 -33.11 8.40
N VAL A 355 17.34 -33.53 8.98
CA VAL A 355 16.91 -33.10 10.32
C VAL A 355 16.52 -34.30 11.19
N ALA A 356 16.87 -34.25 12.48
CA ALA A 356 16.61 -35.35 13.41
C ALA A 356 15.13 -35.43 13.84
N LYS A 357 14.45 -34.29 13.89
CA LYS A 357 13.05 -34.17 14.31
C LYS A 357 12.37 -33.07 13.51
N LEU A 358 11.11 -33.33 13.18
CA LEU A 358 10.19 -32.38 12.57
C LEU A 358 9.00 -32.14 13.49
N PRO A 359 8.32 -30.98 13.38
CA PRO A 359 7.03 -30.79 14.03
C PRO A 359 6.03 -31.88 13.60
N VAL A 360 5.07 -32.19 14.48
CA VAL A 360 3.95 -33.09 14.16
C VAL A 360 2.79 -32.29 13.55
N THR A 361 2.66 -31.03 13.94
CA THR A 361 1.67 -30.07 13.45
C THR A 361 2.34 -28.70 13.34
N LEU A 362 1.95 -27.93 12.34
CA LEU A 362 2.31 -26.52 12.25
C LEU A 362 1.45 -25.70 13.22
N GLY A 363 2.05 -24.72 13.89
CA GLY A 363 1.29 -23.70 14.62
C GLY A 363 0.76 -22.66 13.63
N LYS A 364 -0.42 -22.07 13.89
CA LYS A 364 -0.97 -21.02 13.04
C LYS A 364 -0.05 -19.80 13.00
N ASP A 365 0.11 -19.22 11.81
CA ASP A 365 0.92 -18.02 11.61
C ASP A 365 0.13 -16.73 11.91
N LEU A 366 -1.19 -16.78 11.73
CA LEU A 366 -2.05 -15.61 11.87
C LEU A 366 -2.58 -15.42 13.30
N PRO A 367 -2.69 -14.16 13.77
CA PRO A 367 -3.36 -13.85 15.03
C PRO A 367 -4.83 -14.30 15.04
N VAL A 368 -5.33 -14.68 16.22
CA VAL A 368 -6.73 -15.08 16.42
C VAL A 368 -7.50 -13.94 17.07
N LEU A 369 -8.75 -13.73 16.64
CA LEU A 369 -9.66 -12.80 17.30
C LEU A 369 -9.88 -13.21 18.78
N PRO A 370 -10.11 -12.24 19.69
CA PRO A 370 -10.45 -12.55 21.08
C PRO A 370 -11.75 -13.34 21.17
N ALA A 371 -11.92 -14.11 22.25
CA ALA A 371 -13.12 -14.91 22.47
C ALA A 371 -14.41 -14.05 22.50
N MET A 372 -15.47 -14.51 21.83
CA MET A 372 -16.70 -13.71 21.63
C MET A 372 -17.40 -13.30 22.92
N GLU A 373 -17.30 -14.07 24.00
CA GLU A 373 -17.89 -13.74 25.31
C GLU A 373 -17.30 -12.47 25.93
N THR A 374 -16.17 -11.99 25.41
CA THR A 374 -15.52 -10.77 25.86
C THR A 374 -15.89 -9.55 25.02
N TRP A 375 -16.66 -9.72 23.94
CA TRP A 375 -16.98 -8.65 23.01
C TRP A 375 -18.10 -7.78 23.58
N VAL A 376 -17.92 -6.46 23.50
CA VAL A 376 -18.96 -5.48 23.83
C VAL A 376 -19.42 -4.81 22.54
N ASN A 377 -20.73 -4.85 22.25
CA ASN A 377 -21.29 -4.24 21.04
C ASN A 377 -21.39 -2.72 21.20
N ILE A 378 -20.79 -1.97 20.28
CA ILE A 378 -20.81 -0.50 20.33
C ILE A 378 -22.21 0.11 20.22
N ARG A 379 -23.16 -0.61 19.60
CA ARG A 379 -24.56 -0.18 19.49
C ARG A 379 -25.27 -0.17 20.84
N ASP A 380 -24.97 -1.15 21.69
CA ASP A 380 -25.49 -1.20 23.06
C ASP A 380 -24.95 -0.06 23.93
N LEU A 381 -23.77 0.48 23.56
CA LEU A 381 -23.16 1.63 24.20
C LEU A 381 -23.67 2.98 23.66
N GLY A 382 -24.50 2.97 22.62
CA GLY A 382 -25.24 4.14 22.14
C GLY A 382 -24.91 4.61 20.71
N ALA A 383 -23.95 4.00 20.03
CA ALA A 383 -23.55 4.43 18.68
C ALA A 383 -24.67 4.21 17.65
N LYS A 384 -24.84 5.16 16.73
CA LYS A 384 -25.94 5.18 15.75
C LYS A 384 -25.57 4.66 14.38
N GLY A 385 -24.30 4.73 13.97
CA GLY A 385 -23.81 4.14 12.73
C GLY A 385 -24.69 4.43 11.50
N ASP A 386 -25.28 5.63 11.45
CA ASP A 386 -26.24 6.09 10.44
C ASP A 386 -25.58 6.94 9.33
N GLY A 387 -24.30 7.26 9.49
CA GLY A 387 -23.48 8.11 8.61
C GLY A 387 -23.56 9.60 8.95
N GLU A 388 -24.41 10.00 9.89
CA GLU A 388 -24.80 11.39 10.12
C GLU A 388 -24.50 11.84 11.55
N THR A 389 -24.92 11.04 12.53
CA THR A 389 -24.71 11.26 13.96
C THR A 389 -23.22 11.16 14.28
N ASP A 390 -22.71 12.11 15.06
CA ASP A 390 -21.36 12.04 15.59
C ASP A 390 -21.28 10.94 16.67
N ASP A 391 -20.65 9.83 16.33
CA ASP A 391 -20.47 8.68 17.23
C ASP A 391 -19.16 8.75 18.02
N THR A 392 -18.37 9.82 17.89
CA THR A 392 -16.98 9.86 18.40
C THR A 392 -16.88 9.62 19.90
N GLU A 393 -17.71 10.30 20.70
CA GLU A 393 -17.70 10.16 22.16
C GLU A 393 -18.04 8.76 22.63
N VAL A 394 -18.93 8.06 21.91
CA VAL A 394 -19.30 6.68 22.23
C VAL A 394 -18.11 5.76 22.02
N PHE A 395 -17.38 5.93 20.91
CA PHE A 395 -16.17 5.15 20.65
C PHE A 395 -15.05 5.45 21.63
N GLU A 396 -14.76 6.73 21.91
CA GLU A 396 -13.73 7.12 22.89
C GLU A 396 -14.02 6.51 24.27
N LYS A 397 -15.28 6.61 24.72
CA LYS A 397 -15.71 6.00 25.98
C LYS A 397 -15.56 4.48 25.95
N ALA A 398 -16.00 3.82 24.88
CA ALA A 398 -15.90 2.38 24.73
C ALA A 398 -14.43 1.91 24.78
N VAL A 399 -13.54 2.57 24.05
CA VAL A 399 -12.10 2.28 24.04
C VAL A 399 -11.46 2.45 25.41
N SER A 400 -11.91 3.43 26.20
CA SER A 400 -11.40 3.65 27.55
C SER A 400 -11.85 2.57 28.56
N LEU A 401 -12.99 1.92 28.31
CA LEU A 401 -13.63 0.98 29.25
C LEU A 401 -13.48 -0.49 28.86
N HIS A 402 -13.27 -0.77 27.57
CA HIS A 402 -13.33 -2.12 27.01
C HIS A 402 -12.16 -2.39 26.08
N LYS A 403 -11.64 -3.63 26.13
CA LYS A 403 -10.58 -4.07 25.23
C LYS A 403 -11.11 -4.64 23.92
N ASN A 404 -12.24 -5.34 23.94
CA ASN A 404 -12.75 -6.06 22.76
C ASN A 404 -14.12 -5.48 22.40
N ILE A 405 -14.17 -4.70 21.33
CA ILE A 405 -15.35 -3.93 20.91
C ILE A 405 -15.81 -4.47 19.57
N TYR A 406 -17.03 -5.01 19.55
CA TYR A 406 -17.70 -5.43 18.33
C TYR A 406 -18.37 -4.21 17.67
N VAL A 407 -18.09 -4.02 16.38
CA VAL A 407 -18.56 -2.91 15.56
C VAL A 407 -19.42 -3.51 14.43
N PRO A 408 -20.74 -3.70 14.65
CA PRO A 408 -21.63 -4.27 13.63
C PRO A 408 -21.74 -3.34 12.42
N GLN A 409 -22.35 -3.83 11.35
CA GLN A 409 -22.60 -3.03 10.15
C GLN A 409 -23.29 -1.69 10.48
N GLY A 410 -22.80 -0.65 9.82
CA GLY A 410 -23.07 0.74 10.17
C GLY A 410 -22.00 1.66 9.62
N TRP A 411 -22.38 2.89 9.32
CA TRP A 411 -21.46 3.95 8.91
C TRP A 411 -21.35 4.94 10.06
N TYR A 412 -20.23 4.94 10.77
CA TYR A 412 -20.05 5.69 12.00
C TYR A 412 -19.25 6.95 11.69
N ARG A 413 -19.91 8.13 11.74
CA ARG A 413 -19.23 9.41 11.53
C ARG A 413 -18.43 9.74 12.78
N LEU A 414 -17.15 10.05 12.57
CA LEU A 414 -16.27 10.57 13.62
C LEU A 414 -15.85 12.00 13.28
N THR A 415 -15.80 12.88 14.27
CA THR A 415 -15.49 14.31 14.08
C THR A 415 -14.08 14.68 14.55
N ARG A 416 -13.36 13.73 15.16
CA ARG A 416 -11.96 13.81 15.60
C ARG A 416 -11.32 12.42 15.65
N THR A 417 -10.00 12.37 15.78
CA THR A 417 -9.23 11.13 15.84
C THR A 417 -9.73 10.17 16.92
N LEU A 418 -10.06 8.94 16.53
CA LEU A 418 -10.27 7.84 17.47
C LEU A 418 -8.91 7.26 17.87
N LYS A 419 -8.47 7.58 19.09
CA LYS A 419 -7.23 7.03 19.67
C LYS A 419 -7.49 5.75 20.42
N LEU A 420 -6.79 4.68 20.06
CA LEU A 420 -6.91 3.39 20.72
C LEU A 420 -6.12 3.37 22.04
N SER A 421 -6.68 2.70 23.04
CA SER A 421 -5.93 2.33 24.25
C SER A 421 -5.09 1.09 23.96
N PRO A 422 -3.95 0.87 24.64
CA PRO A 422 -3.12 -0.32 24.40
C PRO A 422 -3.88 -1.64 24.52
N GLY A 423 -3.84 -2.46 23.48
CA GLY A 423 -4.50 -3.75 23.37
C GLY A 423 -5.99 -3.68 23.05
N THR A 424 -6.45 -2.55 22.50
CA THR A 424 -7.83 -2.39 22.02
C THR A 424 -8.02 -3.16 20.70
N LYS A 425 -9.13 -3.88 20.61
CA LYS A 425 -9.52 -4.72 19.47
C LYS A 425 -10.86 -4.25 18.96
N LEU A 426 -10.88 -3.64 17.78
CA LEU A 426 -12.08 -3.23 17.06
C LEU A 426 -12.42 -4.30 16.01
N ILE A 427 -13.60 -4.89 16.13
CA ILE A 427 -13.99 -6.10 15.39
C ILE A 427 -15.27 -5.83 14.60
N GLY A 428 -15.13 -5.56 13.31
CA GLY A 428 -16.18 -5.66 12.30
C GLY A 428 -16.03 -6.95 11.49
N LEU A 429 -17.03 -7.25 10.65
CA LEU A 429 -17.09 -8.47 9.84
C LEU A 429 -17.37 -8.21 8.36
N HIS A 430 -17.41 -6.94 7.94
CA HIS A 430 -17.60 -6.54 6.55
C HIS A 430 -17.10 -5.09 6.33
N PRO A 431 -15.94 -4.84 5.70
CA PRO A 431 -15.31 -3.51 5.69
C PRO A 431 -16.09 -2.47 4.89
N PHE A 432 -16.91 -2.88 3.92
CA PHE A 432 -17.80 -1.92 3.26
C PHE A 432 -19.11 -1.67 4.03
N GLY A 433 -19.61 -2.68 4.77
CA GLY A 433 -20.82 -2.60 5.58
C GLY A 433 -20.61 -1.85 6.89
N THR A 434 -19.41 -1.98 7.47
CA THR A 434 -18.94 -1.30 8.69
C THR A 434 -17.87 -0.28 8.32
N GLN A 435 -18.11 1.03 8.50
CA GLN A 435 -17.13 2.07 8.16
C GLN A 435 -16.98 3.10 9.28
N PHE A 436 -15.75 3.54 9.53
CA PHE A 436 -15.47 4.85 10.13
C PHE A 436 -15.35 5.88 9.01
N LEU A 437 -16.08 6.99 9.13
CA LEU A 437 -16.08 8.01 8.09
C LEU A 437 -15.99 9.44 8.61
N LEU A 438 -15.47 10.31 7.73
CA LEU A 438 -15.54 11.76 7.84
C LEU A 438 -16.59 12.31 6.89
N LYS A 439 -17.22 13.43 7.26
CA LYS A 439 -17.88 14.29 6.28
C LYS A 439 -16.84 15.11 5.53
N GLU A 440 -17.22 15.62 4.36
CA GLU A 440 -16.40 16.58 3.64
C GLU A 440 -16.20 17.83 4.50
N SER A 441 -14.96 18.29 4.57
CA SER A 441 -14.57 19.48 5.33
C SER A 441 -14.88 19.40 6.83
N GLU A 442 -14.68 18.23 7.43
CA GLU A 442 -14.80 18.04 8.89
C GLU A 442 -13.72 18.90 9.59
N PRO A 443 -14.08 19.81 10.52
CA PRO A 443 -13.16 20.85 10.98
C PRO A 443 -11.82 20.37 11.56
N ALA A 444 -11.81 19.23 12.25
CA ALA A 444 -10.58 18.68 12.85
C ALA A 444 -9.56 18.18 11.81
N PHE A 445 -10.02 17.88 10.59
CA PHE A 445 -9.23 17.26 9.51
C PHE A 445 -9.02 18.20 8.32
N SER A 446 -9.46 19.45 8.43
CA SER A 446 -9.52 20.41 7.33
C SER A 446 -8.49 21.53 7.45
N GLY A 447 -8.27 22.21 6.32
CA GLY A 447 -7.35 23.35 6.21
C GLY A 447 -5.89 22.93 6.21
N PHE A 448 -4.99 23.90 6.34
CA PHE A 448 -3.56 23.64 6.44
C PHE A 448 -3.16 23.08 7.81
N GLY A 449 -2.28 22.08 7.80
CA GLY A 449 -1.60 21.66 9.03
C GLY A 449 -0.94 20.29 8.92
N VAL A 450 -0.53 19.80 10.09
CA VAL A 450 0.02 18.46 10.30
C VAL A 450 -1.00 17.36 9.95
N PRO A 451 -0.53 16.13 9.60
CA PRO A 451 -1.42 14.99 9.41
C PRO A 451 -2.26 14.70 10.66
N VAL A 452 -3.53 14.36 10.46
CA VAL A 452 -4.50 14.01 11.50
C VAL A 452 -5.16 12.68 11.12
N PRO A 453 -4.86 11.58 11.83
CA PRO A 453 -5.44 10.28 11.54
C PRO A 453 -6.91 10.18 11.98
N LEU A 454 -7.75 9.51 11.19
CA LEU A 454 -9.10 9.13 11.61
C LEU A 454 -9.04 8.08 12.72
N VAL A 455 -8.18 7.06 12.55
CA VAL A 455 -7.87 6.05 13.58
C VAL A 455 -6.39 6.09 13.93
N GLU A 456 -6.06 6.16 15.22
CA GLU A 456 -4.69 6.13 15.73
C GLU A 456 -4.53 4.96 16.70
N SER A 457 -3.71 3.98 16.36
CA SER A 457 -3.41 2.87 17.27
C SER A 457 -2.53 3.35 18.42
N SER A 458 -2.50 2.59 19.51
CA SER A 458 -1.54 2.76 20.59
C SER A 458 -0.12 2.46 20.09
N GLU A 459 0.87 3.14 20.67
CA GLU A 459 2.28 2.89 20.40
C GLU A 459 2.75 1.62 21.12
N GLY A 460 3.32 0.67 20.37
CA GLY A 460 3.85 -0.59 20.88
C GLY A 460 2.80 -1.60 21.40
N GLY A 461 1.50 -1.27 21.38
CA GLY A 461 0.43 -2.17 21.84
C GLY A 461 0.15 -3.34 20.90
N ASP A 462 -0.70 -4.28 21.34
CA ASP A 462 -1.18 -5.43 20.56
C ASP A 462 -2.58 -5.19 19.98
N ASP A 463 -2.81 -3.96 19.49
CA ASP A 463 -4.11 -3.53 18.99
C ASP A 463 -4.58 -4.36 17.78
N MET A 464 -5.90 -4.43 17.61
CA MET A 464 -6.50 -5.08 16.44
C MET A 464 -7.54 -4.19 15.76
N LEU A 465 -7.51 -4.17 14.42
CA LEU A 465 -8.54 -3.58 13.57
C LEU A 465 -8.94 -4.60 12.51
N ASN A 466 -10.15 -5.16 12.62
CA ASN A 466 -10.60 -6.26 11.76
C ASN A 466 -11.92 -5.91 11.07
N GLY A 467 -12.03 -6.06 9.74
CA GLY A 467 -13.31 -6.04 9.03
C GLY A 467 -14.04 -4.69 9.05
N ILE A 468 -13.30 -3.58 9.13
CA ILE A 468 -13.81 -2.21 9.20
C ILE A 468 -13.19 -1.38 8.07
N GLY A 469 -14.02 -0.67 7.31
CA GLY A 469 -13.56 0.30 6.31
C GLY A 469 -13.28 1.68 6.91
N ILE A 470 -12.41 2.42 6.23
CA ILE A 470 -11.98 3.77 6.61
C ILE A 470 -12.24 4.69 5.44
N ASN A 471 -13.06 5.72 5.64
CA ASN A 471 -13.46 6.69 4.63
C ASN A 471 -13.15 8.12 5.08
N THR A 472 -12.10 8.72 4.53
CA THR A 472 -11.66 10.07 4.91
C THR A 472 -12.37 11.20 4.14
N GLY A 473 -13.38 10.89 3.30
CA GLY A 473 -13.95 11.86 2.37
C GLY A 473 -12.97 12.26 1.26
N ALA A 474 -13.28 13.29 0.48
CA ALA A 474 -12.42 13.82 -0.58
C ALA A 474 -11.70 15.11 -0.16
N TYR A 475 -12.40 16.04 0.50
CA TYR A 475 -11.91 17.32 0.99
C TYR A 475 -11.72 17.31 2.50
N ASN A 476 -10.68 16.62 2.98
CA ASN A 476 -10.18 16.72 4.34
C ASN A 476 -8.65 16.77 4.27
N TYR A 477 -8.08 17.97 4.03
CA TYR A 477 -6.69 18.10 3.58
C TYR A 477 -5.64 17.55 4.56
N ARG A 478 -5.99 17.42 5.84
CA ARG A 478 -5.09 16.89 6.86
C ARG A 478 -5.32 15.42 7.15
N ALA A 479 -6.30 14.78 6.54
CA ALA A 479 -6.68 13.42 6.87
C ALA A 479 -5.57 12.41 6.55
N VAL A 480 -5.32 11.54 7.53
CA VAL A 480 -4.71 10.22 7.36
C VAL A 480 -5.81 9.19 7.68
N GLY A 481 -5.91 8.10 6.92
CA GLY A 481 -6.92 7.08 7.20
C GLY A 481 -6.66 6.37 8.54
N CYS A 482 -5.51 5.72 8.65
CA CYS A 482 -5.07 5.04 9.87
C CYS A 482 -3.60 5.35 10.14
N LYS A 483 -3.28 5.74 11.38
CA LYS A 483 -1.92 5.79 11.90
C LYS A 483 -1.69 4.57 12.80
N TRP A 484 -0.80 3.69 12.36
CA TRP A 484 -0.49 2.44 13.04
C TRP A 484 0.90 2.50 13.68
N MET A 485 0.91 2.51 15.01
CA MET A 485 2.10 2.48 15.86
C MET A 485 2.14 1.22 16.74
N ALA A 486 1.15 0.34 16.59
CA ALA A 486 1.04 -0.88 17.38
C ALA A 486 2.18 -1.86 17.04
N GLY A 487 2.63 -2.62 18.03
CA GLY A 487 3.85 -3.42 17.98
C GLY A 487 3.69 -4.74 17.21
N GLU A 488 4.70 -5.61 17.32
CA GLU A 488 4.83 -6.87 16.56
C GLU A 488 3.65 -7.86 16.75
N ARG A 489 2.88 -7.75 17.83
CA ARG A 489 1.73 -8.65 18.11
C ARG A 489 0.39 -8.12 17.63
N SER A 490 0.38 -6.92 17.05
CA SER A 490 -0.82 -6.25 16.57
C SER A 490 -1.35 -6.87 15.28
N TYR A 491 -2.62 -6.60 14.95
CA TYR A 491 -3.29 -7.20 13.79
C TYR A 491 -4.23 -6.23 13.07
N LEU A 492 -3.95 -5.91 11.80
CA LEU A 492 -4.85 -5.14 10.94
C LEU A 492 -5.29 -6.03 9.78
N ASN A 493 -6.59 -6.35 9.72
CA ASN A 493 -7.13 -7.35 8.79
C ASN A 493 -8.43 -6.91 8.13
N ASP A 494 -8.59 -7.21 6.84
CA ASP A 494 -9.85 -7.01 6.10
C ASP A 494 -10.32 -5.54 6.21
N VAL A 495 -9.40 -4.61 5.91
CA VAL A 495 -9.63 -3.16 5.98
C VAL A 495 -9.61 -2.55 4.57
N LYS A 496 -10.70 -1.85 4.24
CA LYS A 496 -10.83 -1.06 3.00
C LYS A 496 -10.59 0.41 3.29
N PHE A 497 -9.64 1.03 2.60
CA PHE A 497 -9.56 2.49 2.51
C PHE A 497 -10.42 2.97 1.34
N VAL A 498 -11.52 3.66 1.66
CA VAL A 498 -12.57 4.09 0.74
C VAL A 498 -12.25 5.50 0.22
N GLY A 499 -12.40 5.72 -1.09
CA GLY A 499 -12.25 7.06 -1.68
C GLY A 499 -12.43 7.11 -3.20
N GLY A 500 -11.82 6.17 -3.92
CA GLY A 500 -11.89 6.11 -5.38
C GLY A 500 -12.64 4.88 -5.86
N HIS A 501 -11.91 3.78 -6.04
CA HIS A 501 -12.41 2.59 -6.75
C HIS A 501 -12.90 1.50 -5.78
N GLY A 502 -13.77 0.64 -6.27
CA GLY A 502 -14.41 -0.41 -5.47
C GLY A 502 -15.50 0.10 -4.51
N THR A 503 -16.00 1.32 -4.70
CA THR A 503 -17.06 1.90 -3.87
C THR A 503 -18.44 1.31 -4.22
N LEU A 504 -19.23 0.94 -3.22
CA LEU A 504 -20.64 0.55 -3.36
C LEU A 504 -21.56 1.63 -2.79
N ARG A 505 -22.87 1.53 -3.08
CA ARG A 505 -23.91 2.44 -2.55
C ARG A 505 -24.99 1.63 -1.84
N LYS A 506 -25.48 2.15 -0.69
CA LYS A 506 -26.70 1.63 -0.07
C LYS A 506 -27.90 1.89 -1.01
N PRO A 507 -28.87 0.96 -1.14
CA PRO A 507 -30.10 1.22 -1.87
C PRO A 507 -30.83 2.44 -1.31
N ALA A 508 -31.20 3.39 -2.16
CA ALA A 508 -32.02 4.53 -1.76
C ALA A 508 -33.50 4.25 -2.05
N PRO A 509 -34.42 4.42 -1.07
CA PRO A 509 -35.85 4.32 -1.33
C PRO A 509 -36.23 5.38 -2.38
N ASN A 510 -36.77 4.96 -3.53
CA ASN A 510 -37.26 5.81 -4.63
C ASN A 510 -36.22 6.52 -5.52
N ALA A 511 -34.94 6.12 -5.51
CA ALA A 511 -34.00 6.60 -6.53
C ALA A 511 -34.23 5.86 -7.86
N SER A 512 -35.04 6.41 -8.76
CA SER A 512 -35.03 6.01 -10.16
C SER A 512 -33.64 6.24 -10.76
N GLY A 513 -33.20 5.28 -11.58
CA GLY A 513 -31.83 5.18 -12.08
C GLY A 513 -31.28 6.46 -12.70
N GLN A 514 -29.97 6.62 -12.53
CA GLN A 514 -29.12 7.68 -13.09
C GLN A 514 -29.53 9.10 -12.68
N SER A 515 -28.91 9.60 -11.62
CA SER A 515 -28.73 11.04 -11.44
C SER A 515 -27.98 11.57 -12.66
N SER A 516 -28.70 12.29 -13.52
CA SER A 516 -28.11 13.11 -14.58
C SER A 516 -27.31 14.22 -13.90
N TYR A 517 -25.99 14.16 -14.04
CA TYR A 517 -25.10 15.20 -13.53
C TYR A 517 -25.37 16.51 -14.29
N ARG A 518 -26.10 17.44 -13.66
CA ARG A 518 -26.23 18.82 -14.15
C ARG A 518 -24.89 19.54 -13.97
N ARG A 519 -24.44 20.22 -15.03
CA ARG A 519 -23.12 20.88 -15.14
C ARG A 519 -22.97 22.17 -14.33
N ASP A 520 -24.05 22.69 -13.72
CA ASP A 520 -24.11 24.11 -13.35
C ASP A 520 -24.24 24.43 -11.84
N GLU A 521 -24.19 23.45 -10.93
CA GLU A 521 -24.11 23.72 -9.48
C GLU A 521 -22.68 23.59 -8.95
N ARG A 522 -22.12 24.69 -8.43
CA ARG A 522 -20.86 24.66 -7.64
C ARG A 522 -21.11 23.87 -6.35
N ARG A 523 -20.75 22.59 -6.34
CA ARG A 523 -20.85 21.67 -5.19
C ARG A 523 -19.46 21.16 -4.78
N ILE A 524 -19.32 20.71 -3.54
CA ILE A 524 -18.08 20.09 -3.03
C ILE A 524 -17.99 18.64 -3.56
N SER A 525 -16.82 18.24 -4.06
CA SER A 525 -16.58 16.86 -4.52
C SER A 525 -16.58 15.90 -3.33
N SER A 526 -16.98 14.65 -3.55
CA SER A 526 -16.95 13.59 -2.54
C SER A 526 -16.78 12.23 -3.22
N PRO A 527 -16.33 11.18 -2.51
CA PRO A 527 -16.25 9.82 -3.06
C PRO A 527 -17.57 9.34 -3.68
N SER A 528 -18.70 9.75 -3.10
CA SER A 528 -20.03 9.35 -3.54
C SER A 528 -20.60 10.20 -4.67
N SER A 529 -20.09 11.43 -4.86
CA SER A 529 -20.61 12.43 -5.79
C SER A 529 -19.48 13.34 -6.29
N PRO A 530 -18.60 12.82 -7.16
CA PRO A 530 -17.41 13.56 -7.58
C PRO A 530 -17.76 14.77 -8.46
N VAL A 531 -16.89 15.78 -8.45
CA VAL A 531 -16.96 16.98 -9.29
C VAL A 531 -15.79 16.95 -10.26
N MET A 532 -16.11 16.76 -11.54
CA MET A 532 -15.12 16.52 -12.58
C MET A 532 -14.87 17.78 -13.41
N GLU A 533 -13.60 18.16 -13.56
CA GLU A 533 -13.15 19.16 -14.54
C GLU A 533 -12.24 18.49 -15.56
N THR A 534 -12.55 18.63 -16.86
CA THR A 534 -11.84 17.91 -17.95
C THR A 534 -11.74 16.40 -17.75
N GLY A 535 -12.67 15.82 -16.98
CA GLY A 535 -12.69 14.40 -16.65
C GLY A 535 -11.81 14.00 -15.47
N LYS A 536 -11.13 14.92 -14.79
CA LYS A 536 -10.41 14.67 -13.53
C LYS A 536 -11.24 15.15 -12.35
N ASP A 537 -11.26 14.40 -11.26
CA ASP A 537 -11.88 14.89 -10.03
C ASP A 537 -11.00 15.99 -9.44
N MET A 538 -11.62 17.10 -9.08
CA MET A 538 -10.92 18.25 -8.50
C MET A 538 -10.34 17.97 -7.11
N ALA A 539 -10.81 16.92 -6.42
CA ALA A 539 -10.37 16.59 -5.07
C ALA A 539 -9.19 15.60 -5.01
N TRP A 540 -8.77 15.01 -6.14
CA TRP A 540 -7.66 14.05 -6.15
C TRP A 540 -6.36 14.62 -5.56
N ASP A 541 -5.59 13.75 -4.90
CA ASP A 541 -4.29 14.05 -4.32
C ASP A 541 -4.29 15.29 -3.40
N ASN A 542 -5.20 15.36 -2.43
CA ASN A 542 -5.29 16.50 -1.50
C ASN A 542 -5.19 16.09 -0.03
N GLN A 543 -5.00 14.81 0.28
CA GLN A 543 -4.88 14.29 1.64
C GLN A 543 -3.48 13.71 1.87
N TYR A 544 -3.17 13.37 3.12
CA TYR A 544 -1.96 12.63 3.45
C TYR A 544 -2.10 11.16 3.01
N TRP A 545 -1.95 10.18 3.90
CA TRP A 545 -1.84 8.77 3.49
C TRP A 545 -3.07 7.96 3.93
N SER A 546 -3.39 6.91 3.18
CA SER A 546 -4.45 5.97 3.59
C SER A 546 -4.01 5.22 4.86
N LEU A 547 -2.93 4.42 4.77
CA LEU A 547 -2.32 3.74 5.92
C LEU A 547 -0.91 4.27 6.19
N TRP A 548 -0.68 4.81 7.39
CA TRP A 548 0.61 5.29 7.85
C TRP A 548 1.11 4.44 9.02
N ILE A 549 2.11 3.59 8.77
CA ILE A 549 2.79 2.80 9.79
C ILE A 549 4.04 3.56 10.23
N THR A 550 4.15 3.89 11.51
CA THR A 550 5.22 4.78 12.01
C THR A 550 5.54 4.55 13.47
N ASN A 551 6.53 5.26 14.01
CA ASN A 551 6.93 5.21 15.42
C ASN A 551 7.13 3.77 15.93
N ASN A 552 7.93 2.98 15.22
CA ASN A 552 8.13 1.55 15.49
C ASN A 552 6.85 0.69 15.45
N GLY A 553 5.84 1.08 14.66
CA GLY A 553 4.71 0.22 14.32
C GLY A 553 5.14 -1.01 13.52
N GLY A 554 4.43 -2.13 13.69
CA GLY A 554 4.67 -3.40 13.02
C GLY A 554 3.47 -4.34 13.14
N GLY A 555 3.75 -5.64 13.25
CA GLY A 555 2.71 -6.67 13.41
C GLY A 555 2.22 -7.26 12.09
N THR A 556 1.03 -7.88 12.13
CA THR A 556 0.46 -8.58 10.97
C THR A 556 -0.59 -7.71 10.30
N ILE A 557 -0.37 -7.41 9.02
CA ILE A 557 -1.30 -6.67 8.16
C ILE A 557 -1.79 -7.64 7.09
N LYS A 558 -3.10 -7.82 6.93
CA LYS A 558 -3.66 -8.82 6.00
C LYS A 558 -4.93 -8.35 5.29
N ASP A 559 -5.10 -8.75 4.03
CA ASP A 559 -6.30 -8.47 3.23
C ASP A 559 -6.69 -6.98 3.31
N VAL A 560 -5.74 -6.13 2.90
CA VAL A 560 -5.93 -4.68 2.91
C VAL A 560 -6.02 -4.18 1.48
N TRP A 561 -7.06 -3.42 1.19
CA TRP A 561 -7.20 -2.74 -0.09
C TRP A 561 -7.28 -1.23 0.11
N THR A 562 -6.38 -0.51 -0.55
CA THR A 562 -6.44 0.95 -0.63
C THR A 562 -6.60 1.37 -2.08
N ALA A 563 -7.72 2.04 -2.35
CA ALA A 563 -8.01 2.62 -3.66
C ALA A 563 -8.59 4.02 -3.47
N SER A 564 -7.82 4.90 -2.83
CA SER A 564 -8.21 6.28 -2.51
C SER A 564 -7.36 7.25 -3.31
N THR A 565 -7.90 7.72 -4.44
CA THR A 565 -7.27 8.72 -5.32
C THR A 565 -7.04 10.08 -4.63
N TYR A 566 -7.59 10.30 -3.43
CA TYR A 566 -7.42 11.53 -2.65
C TYR A 566 -6.15 11.51 -1.79
N ALA A 567 -5.66 10.32 -1.43
CA ALA A 567 -4.46 10.17 -0.61
C ALA A 567 -3.19 10.30 -1.47
N ALA A 568 -2.18 10.94 -0.90
CA ALA A 568 -0.81 11.03 -1.43
C ALA A 568 -0.22 9.65 -1.72
N SER A 569 -0.46 8.69 -0.84
CA SER A 569 -0.08 7.29 -1.01
C SER A 569 -1.05 6.35 -0.30
N GLY A 570 -1.17 5.13 -0.82
CA GLY A 570 -1.98 4.10 -0.20
C GLY A 570 -1.33 3.52 1.06
N LEU A 571 -0.04 3.21 0.99
CA LEU A 571 0.75 2.74 2.11
C LEU A 571 1.96 3.65 2.32
N TYR A 572 2.16 4.14 3.55
CA TYR A 572 3.42 4.73 3.97
C TYR A 572 3.93 4.05 5.23
N ILE A 573 5.07 3.35 5.14
CA ILE A 573 5.79 2.81 6.29
C ILE A 573 7.02 3.67 6.56
N SER A 574 7.16 4.16 7.78
CA SER A 574 8.22 5.07 8.20
C SER A 574 8.76 4.68 9.57
N GLU A 575 10.02 5.05 9.87
CA GLU A 575 10.58 5.04 11.23
C GLU A 575 10.27 3.78 12.05
N THR A 576 10.56 2.60 11.48
CA THR A 576 10.29 1.34 12.17
C THR A 576 11.35 0.28 11.92
N LYS A 577 11.77 -0.35 13.02
CA LYS A 577 12.56 -1.59 13.00
C LYS A 577 11.78 -2.78 13.57
N THR A 578 10.55 -2.54 14.02
CA THR A 578 9.66 -3.56 14.56
C THR A 578 9.32 -4.53 13.43
N PRO A 579 9.45 -5.85 13.67
CA PRO A 579 9.06 -6.83 12.68
C PRO A 579 7.61 -6.64 12.24
N GLY A 580 7.42 -6.64 10.93
CA GLY A 580 6.10 -6.51 10.31
C GLY A 580 5.94 -7.51 9.17
N ARG A 581 4.69 -7.92 8.94
CA ARG A 581 4.33 -8.78 7.82
C ARG A 581 3.08 -8.30 7.13
N ILE A 582 3.07 -8.37 5.80
CA ILE A 582 1.91 -8.05 4.97
C ILE A 582 1.50 -9.30 4.18
N TYR A 583 0.23 -9.68 4.25
CA TYR A 583 -0.37 -10.76 3.48
C TYR A 583 -1.50 -10.21 2.59
N ALA A 584 -1.40 -10.34 1.27
CA ALA A 584 -2.42 -9.88 0.34
C ALA A 584 -2.81 -8.40 0.56
N MET A 585 -1.95 -7.49 0.09
CA MET A 585 -2.29 -6.06 0.04
C MET A 585 -2.38 -5.60 -1.42
N SER A 586 -3.47 -4.91 -1.72
CA SER A 586 -3.75 -4.29 -3.01
C SER A 586 -3.69 -2.77 -2.87
N LEU A 587 -2.83 -2.14 -3.67
CA LEU A 587 -2.61 -0.69 -3.71
C LEU A 587 -2.91 -0.20 -5.12
N GLU A 588 -3.97 0.56 -5.27
CA GLU A 588 -4.50 0.87 -6.59
C GLU A 588 -4.89 2.34 -6.74
N HIS A 589 -4.52 2.92 -7.88
CA HIS A 589 -5.07 4.16 -8.41
C HIS A 589 -4.74 5.42 -7.58
N HIS A 590 -3.64 5.43 -6.84
CA HIS A 590 -3.15 6.67 -6.25
C HIS A 590 -2.51 7.54 -7.34
N VAL A 591 -2.47 8.86 -7.12
CA VAL A 591 -1.99 9.80 -8.15
C VAL A 591 -0.46 9.86 -8.20
N ARG A 592 0.21 9.74 -7.04
CA ARG A 592 1.64 10.02 -6.91
C ARG A 592 2.48 8.79 -6.58
N THR A 593 2.06 7.99 -5.61
CA THR A 593 2.78 6.76 -5.22
C THR A 593 1.79 5.76 -4.62
N GLU A 594 1.89 4.49 -4.99
CA GLU A 594 1.10 3.42 -4.35
C GLU A 594 1.64 3.10 -2.94
N ALA A 595 2.93 2.76 -2.82
CA ALA A 595 3.61 2.52 -1.54
C ALA A 595 4.90 3.33 -1.33
N ARG A 596 5.10 3.84 -0.12
CA ARG A 596 6.33 4.52 0.32
C ARG A 596 6.92 3.85 1.56
N PHE A 597 8.25 3.72 1.58
CA PHE A 597 9.01 3.18 2.70
C PHE A 597 10.18 4.12 3.02
N HIS A 598 10.33 4.51 4.29
CA HIS A 598 11.42 5.37 4.75
C HIS A 598 11.96 4.90 6.10
N ASN A 599 13.25 4.57 6.21
CA ASN A 599 13.86 4.08 7.46
C ASN A 599 13.17 2.82 8.02
N VAL A 600 12.89 1.85 7.15
CA VAL A 600 12.14 0.62 7.47
C VAL A 600 13.06 -0.59 7.54
N ALA A 601 12.91 -1.42 8.59
CA ALA A 601 13.63 -2.67 8.70
C ALA A 601 12.81 -3.87 9.19
N ASN A 602 13.18 -5.07 8.73
CA ASN A 602 12.68 -6.37 9.21
C ASN A 602 11.23 -6.68 8.79
N TRP A 603 10.91 -6.46 7.52
CA TRP A 603 9.56 -6.69 6.98
C TRP A 603 9.52 -7.85 5.99
N LYS A 604 8.41 -8.61 6.02
CA LYS A 604 8.09 -9.59 4.98
C LYS A 604 6.75 -9.27 4.33
N ILE A 605 6.70 -9.19 3.01
CA ILE A 605 5.54 -8.70 2.27
C ILE A 605 5.19 -9.73 1.20
N TYR A 606 3.97 -10.28 1.26
CA TYR A 606 3.50 -11.38 0.42
C TYR A 606 2.29 -10.99 -0.41
N ALA A 607 2.27 -11.40 -1.68
CA ALA A 607 1.20 -11.13 -2.63
C ALA A 607 0.89 -9.62 -2.70
N PHE A 608 1.93 -8.84 -3.02
CA PHE A 608 1.85 -7.38 -3.04
C PHE A 608 1.48 -6.90 -4.43
N GLN A 609 0.26 -6.38 -4.57
CA GLN A 609 -0.31 -6.03 -5.85
C GLN A 609 -0.44 -4.51 -5.99
N PHE A 610 -0.05 -4.03 -7.18
CA PHE A 610 -0.15 -2.64 -7.59
C PHE A 610 -0.95 -2.49 -8.88
N GLU A 611 -1.75 -1.43 -8.98
CA GLU A 611 -2.46 -1.07 -10.21
C GLU A 611 -2.37 0.42 -10.52
N GLU A 612 -1.73 0.76 -11.65
CA GLU A 612 -1.75 2.12 -12.20
C GLU A 612 -2.97 2.28 -13.14
N GLU A 613 -3.88 3.18 -12.79
CA GLU A 613 -5.03 3.54 -13.63
C GLU A 613 -4.67 4.61 -14.67
N GLY A 614 -5.39 4.63 -15.80
CA GLY A 614 -5.02 5.45 -16.94
C GLY A 614 -5.15 6.96 -16.72
N ARG A 615 -6.12 7.44 -15.95
CA ARG A 615 -6.39 8.89 -15.83
C ARG A 615 -5.69 9.53 -14.63
N GLU A 616 -5.74 8.88 -13.47
CA GLU A 616 -5.12 9.31 -12.22
C GLU A 616 -3.65 8.89 -12.11
N GLY A 617 -3.27 7.74 -12.66
CA GLY A 617 -1.99 7.09 -12.45
C GLY A 617 -0.79 7.49 -13.32
N PRO A 618 -0.86 8.34 -14.38
CA PRO A 618 0.32 8.58 -15.22
C PRO A 618 1.61 8.96 -14.47
N ASP A 619 1.48 9.69 -13.37
CA ASP A 619 2.58 10.12 -12.51
C ASP A 619 2.90 9.13 -11.36
N CYS A 620 2.03 8.14 -11.11
CA CYS A 620 2.10 7.27 -9.94
C CYS A 620 3.26 6.28 -10.00
N TYR A 621 4.13 6.25 -8.98
CA TYR A 621 5.14 5.18 -8.83
C TYR A 621 4.56 4.00 -8.03
N MET A 622 4.91 2.77 -8.42
CA MET A 622 4.45 1.57 -7.70
C MET A 622 5.04 1.54 -6.28
N ALA A 623 6.34 1.79 -6.14
CA ALA A 623 6.90 1.95 -4.81
C ALA A 623 8.12 2.85 -4.76
N GLU A 624 8.33 3.45 -3.60
CA GLU A 624 9.48 4.29 -3.29
C GLU A 624 10.09 3.90 -1.95
N MET A 625 11.36 3.53 -1.94
CA MET A 625 12.04 3.00 -0.75
C MET A 625 13.32 3.77 -0.46
N SER A 626 13.45 4.29 0.75
CA SER A 626 14.58 5.10 1.19
C SER A 626 15.14 4.57 2.50
N ASN A 627 16.44 4.24 2.52
CA ASN A 627 17.15 3.74 3.70
C ASN A 627 16.44 2.54 4.35
N CYS A 628 16.04 1.58 3.53
CA CYS A 628 15.35 0.37 3.97
C CYS A 628 16.33 -0.81 4.06
N GLN A 629 16.10 -1.71 5.02
CA GLN A 629 16.97 -2.88 5.19
C GLN A 629 16.23 -4.14 5.63
N ASN A 630 16.73 -5.31 5.23
CA ASN A 630 16.18 -6.61 5.66
C ASN A 630 14.67 -6.73 5.35
N ILE A 631 14.31 -6.49 4.09
CA ILE A 631 12.92 -6.62 3.62
C ILE A 631 12.86 -7.73 2.58
N GLU A 632 11.90 -8.63 2.72
CA GLU A 632 11.60 -9.65 1.72
C GLU A 632 10.23 -9.36 1.10
N MET A 633 10.18 -9.28 -0.23
CA MET A 633 8.95 -9.06 -1.00
C MET A 633 8.72 -10.27 -1.91
N VAL A 634 7.57 -10.91 -1.76
CA VAL A 634 7.20 -12.18 -2.39
C VAL A 634 5.96 -12.00 -3.24
N ASN A 635 6.00 -12.47 -4.48
CA ASN A 635 4.92 -12.32 -5.47
C ASN A 635 4.50 -10.86 -5.62
N VAL A 636 5.45 -10.02 -6.03
CA VAL A 636 5.17 -8.60 -6.35
C VAL A 636 4.60 -8.50 -7.75
N TRP A 637 3.42 -7.90 -7.86
CA TRP A 637 2.69 -7.74 -9.12
C TRP A 637 2.49 -6.26 -9.42
N MET A 638 3.11 -5.79 -10.50
CA MET A 638 2.92 -4.44 -11.01
C MET A 638 2.10 -4.49 -12.29
N TYR A 639 0.86 -4.03 -12.18
CA TYR A 639 -0.07 -3.99 -13.30
C TYR A 639 -0.36 -2.56 -13.74
N ARG A 640 -0.40 -2.33 -15.05
CA ARG A 640 -0.95 -1.10 -15.65
C ARG A 640 -2.19 -1.44 -16.44
N VAL A 641 -3.28 -0.72 -16.19
CA VAL A 641 -4.56 -1.00 -16.84
C VAL A 641 -4.52 -0.82 -18.36
N ILE A 642 -5.46 -1.43 -19.07
CA ILE A 642 -5.65 -1.29 -20.53
C ILE A 642 -5.85 0.16 -21.03
N ARG A 643 -6.19 1.08 -20.13
CA ARG A 643 -6.37 2.51 -20.41
C ARG A 643 -5.11 3.34 -20.19
N ALA A 644 -4.04 2.77 -19.63
CA ALA A 644 -2.79 3.50 -19.47
C ALA A 644 -2.24 3.91 -20.84
N PHE A 645 -1.74 5.13 -20.97
CA PHE A 645 -1.33 5.68 -22.27
C PHE A 645 0.03 6.35 -22.27
N MET A 646 0.55 6.72 -21.09
CA MET A 646 1.88 7.31 -20.96
C MET A 646 2.95 6.24 -20.77
N PRO A 647 4.13 6.34 -21.41
CA PRO A 647 5.28 5.49 -21.09
C PRO A 647 5.64 5.61 -19.61
N LYS A 648 6.00 4.49 -18.99
CA LYS A 648 6.45 4.46 -17.59
C LYS A 648 7.83 3.83 -17.51
N ARG A 649 8.80 4.60 -17.05
CA ARG A 649 10.20 4.16 -17.03
C ARG A 649 10.56 3.32 -15.80
N ILE A 650 10.01 3.65 -14.63
CA ILE A 650 10.42 3.04 -13.37
C ILE A 650 9.18 2.66 -12.55
N GLY A 651 9.18 1.44 -11.99
CA GLY A 651 8.20 0.96 -11.03
C GLY A 651 8.62 1.30 -9.61
N PHE A 652 9.68 0.63 -9.13
CA PHE A 652 10.29 0.85 -7.82
C PHE A 652 11.47 1.81 -7.92
N ARG A 653 11.39 2.95 -7.22
CA ARG A 653 12.55 3.83 -6.96
C ARG A 653 13.16 3.46 -5.62
N ILE A 654 14.42 3.06 -5.61
CA ILE A 654 15.12 2.74 -4.36
C ILE A 654 16.33 3.65 -4.14
N TRP A 655 16.54 4.04 -2.89
CA TRP A 655 17.66 4.85 -2.42
C TRP A 655 18.24 4.23 -1.15
N ASP A 656 19.53 3.92 -1.16
CA ASP A 656 20.28 3.42 0.01
C ASP A 656 19.61 2.20 0.69
N CYS A 657 19.07 1.30 -0.12
CA CYS A 657 18.47 0.07 0.36
C CYS A 657 19.51 -1.05 0.43
N LYS A 658 19.43 -1.90 1.45
CA LYS A 658 20.35 -3.05 1.62
C LYS A 658 19.63 -4.28 2.11
N ASN A 659 20.11 -5.46 1.70
CA ASN A 659 19.47 -6.73 2.00
C ASN A 659 17.94 -6.73 1.72
N ILE A 660 17.56 -6.29 0.52
CA ILE A 660 16.17 -6.38 0.04
C ILE A 660 16.09 -7.58 -0.91
N THR A 661 15.24 -8.55 -0.60
CA THR A 661 15.05 -9.73 -1.46
C THR A 661 13.70 -9.68 -2.12
N PHE A 662 13.68 -9.75 -3.45
CA PHE A 662 12.47 -9.96 -4.23
C PHE A 662 12.41 -11.42 -4.66
N ARG A 663 11.29 -12.09 -4.40
CA ARG A 663 10.96 -13.42 -4.91
C ARG A 663 9.70 -13.33 -5.75
N ASN A 664 9.76 -13.91 -6.94
CA ASN A 664 8.69 -13.88 -7.92
C ASN A 664 8.19 -12.45 -8.24
N MET A 665 8.89 -11.77 -9.15
CA MET A 665 8.44 -10.49 -9.71
C MET A 665 7.59 -10.74 -10.96
N HIS A 666 6.49 -10.00 -11.09
CA HIS A 666 5.69 -9.92 -12.30
C HIS A 666 5.32 -8.46 -12.62
N ASN A 667 5.79 -7.96 -13.76
CA ASN A 667 5.47 -6.64 -14.28
C ASN A 667 4.81 -6.77 -15.64
N TYR A 668 3.57 -6.29 -15.78
CA TYR A 668 2.79 -6.56 -16.98
C TYR A 668 1.68 -5.54 -17.24
N THR A 669 1.20 -5.60 -18.46
CA THR A 669 -0.01 -4.91 -18.91
C THR A 669 -0.56 -5.64 -20.13
N GLN A 670 -1.80 -5.32 -20.52
CA GLN A 670 -2.46 -5.85 -21.71
C GLN A 670 -2.25 -4.94 -22.95
N ILE A 671 -1.41 -3.90 -22.82
CA ILE A 671 -1.11 -2.91 -23.86
C ILE A 671 0.42 -2.70 -24.00
N LEU A 672 0.86 -1.80 -24.87
CA LEU A 672 2.29 -1.57 -25.15
C LEU A 672 3.10 -0.93 -24.01
N PRO A 673 2.62 0.13 -23.31
CA PRO A 673 3.45 0.83 -22.33
C PRO A 673 3.49 0.03 -21.02
N VAL A 674 4.31 -1.00 -20.95
CA VAL A 674 4.70 -1.64 -19.68
C VAL A 674 5.75 -0.80 -18.94
N ILE A 675 5.93 -1.02 -17.64
CA ILE A 675 7.03 -0.38 -16.91
C ILE A 675 8.36 -0.89 -17.44
N GLU A 676 9.25 0.01 -17.87
CA GLU A 676 10.54 -0.37 -18.46
C GLU A 676 11.45 -1.07 -17.43
N PHE A 677 11.68 -0.45 -16.27
CA PHE A 677 12.47 -0.99 -15.18
C PHE A 677 11.58 -1.26 -13.95
N PRO A 678 11.29 -2.54 -13.63
CA PRO A 678 10.60 -2.91 -12.41
C PRO A 678 11.24 -2.29 -11.17
N ILE A 679 12.57 -2.27 -11.11
CA ILE A 679 13.36 -1.74 -10.00
C ILE A 679 14.52 -0.89 -10.55
N TYR A 680 14.77 0.25 -9.91
CA TYR A 680 15.86 1.13 -10.26
C TYR A 680 16.52 1.73 -9.01
N ASP A 681 17.81 1.47 -8.82
CA ASP A 681 18.60 2.17 -7.80
C ASP A 681 18.97 3.57 -8.29
N MET A 682 18.34 4.55 -7.66
CA MET A 682 18.42 5.94 -8.04
C MET A 682 19.79 6.53 -7.74
N ASN A 683 20.53 6.06 -6.74
CA ASN A 683 21.85 6.59 -6.42
C ASN A 683 22.95 5.93 -7.26
N LYS A 684 22.83 4.64 -7.54
CA LYS A 684 23.84 3.85 -8.26
C LYS A 684 23.64 3.81 -9.77
N LYS A 685 22.48 4.27 -10.27
CA LYS A 685 22.08 4.21 -11.69
C LYS A 685 22.01 2.76 -12.19
N LEU A 686 21.48 1.86 -11.36
CA LEU A 686 21.40 0.43 -11.65
C LEU A 686 19.93 0.02 -11.93
N PRO A 687 19.59 -0.30 -13.20
CA PRO A 687 18.27 -0.84 -13.56
C PRO A 687 18.21 -2.36 -13.45
N VAL A 688 17.02 -2.89 -13.15
CA VAL A 688 16.66 -4.28 -13.42
C VAL A 688 15.88 -4.32 -14.73
N TYR A 689 16.38 -5.08 -15.71
CA TYR A 689 15.79 -5.11 -17.07
C TYR A 689 14.65 -6.12 -17.22
N SER A 690 14.71 -7.26 -16.52
CA SER A 690 13.69 -8.31 -16.67
C SER A 690 12.40 -7.95 -15.95
N TRP A 691 11.27 -7.99 -16.66
CA TRP A 691 9.94 -7.79 -16.08
C TRP A 691 9.49 -8.92 -15.16
N ASP A 692 10.02 -10.12 -15.39
CA ASP A 692 9.72 -11.32 -14.62
C ASP A 692 11.02 -12.00 -14.21
N PHE A 693 11.15 -12.32 -12.92
CA PHE A 693 12.27 -13.07 -12.37
C PHE A 693 11.89 -13.79 -11.09
N ALA A 694 12.55 -14.91 -10.81
CA ALA A 694 12.30 -15.74 -9.63
C ALA A 694 12.96 -15.19 -8.36
N ARG A 695 14.15 -14.56 -8.48
CA ARG A 695 14.86 -13.97 -7.32
C ARG A 695 15.79 -12.82 -7.73
N LEU A 696 15.82 -11.78 -6.89
CA LEU A 696 16.82 -10.70 -6.89
C LEU A 696 17.14 -10.35 -5.44
N THR A 697 18.41 -10.12 -5.11
CA THR A 697 18.81 -9.53 -3.82
C THR A 697 19.51 -8.19 -4.04
N VAL A 698 18.92 -7.09 -3.58
CA VAL A 698 19.64 -5.81 -3.45
C VAL A 698 20.50 -5.90 -2.18
N SER A 699 21.79 -6.15 -2.35
CA SER A 699 22.76 -6.26 -1.26
C SER A 699 23.01 -4.92 -0.56
N GLY A 700 22.93 -3.80 -1.30
CA GLY A 700 23.36 -2.47 -0.85
C GLY A 700 24.83 -2.18 -1.11
N SER A 701 25.65 -3.20 -1.40
CA SER A 701 27.09 -3.09 -1.68
C SER A 701 27.45 -2.98 -3.16
N GLU A 702 26.44 -2.85 -4.03
CA GLU A 702 26.63 -2.79 -5.48
C GLU A 702 27.49 -1.60 -5.88
N LYS A 703 28.35 -1.82 -6.87
CA LYS A 703 29.17 -0.79 -7.49
C LYS A 703 28.29 0.17 -8.27
N SER A 704 28.41 1.45 -7.94
CA SER A 704 27.75 2.53 -8.66
C SER A 704 28.26 2.67 -10.11
N LEU A 705 27.33 2.89 -11.05
CA LEU A 705 27.65 3.33 -12.42
C LEU A 705 27.73 4.86 -12.54
N ARG A 706 27.54 5.59 -11.44
CA ARG A 706 27.62 7.04 -11.40
C ARG A 706 29.08 7.50 -11.26
N PRO A 707 29.54 8.45 -12.10
CA PRO A 707 30.84 9.09 -11.91
C PRO A 707 30.91 9.89 -10.60
N SER A 708 32.10 10.05 -10.03
CA SER A 708 32.36 10.94 -8.90
C SER A 708 32.48 12.40 -9.35
N CYS A 709 32.11 13.35 -8.49
CA CYS A 709 32.27 14.78 -8.72
C CYS A 709 33.68 15.25 -8.34
N THR A 710 34.71 14.80 -9.06
CA THR A 710 36.12 15.08 -8.70
C THR A 710 36.83 16.01 -9.68
N VAL A 711 36.28 16.21 -10.88
CA VAL A 711 36.87 17.06 -11.90
C VAL A 711 36.27 18.46 -11.78
N MET A 712 37.13 19.46 -11.62
CA MET A 712 36.76 20.88 -11.56
C MET A 712 35.86 21.27 -12.73
N ASP A 713 34.79 22.00 -12.42
CA ASP A 713 33.79 22.55 -13.34
C ASP A 713 33.12 21.52 -14.27
N LYS A 714 33.25 20.21 -13.99
CA LYS A 714 32.59 19.17 -14.77
C LYS A 714 31.28 18.76 -14.11
N PRO A 715 30.11 19.01 -14.72
CA PRO A 715 28.85 18.57 -14.15
C PRO A 715 28.71 17.06 -14.19
N VAL A 716 28.22 16.51 -13.08
CA VAL A 716 27.84 15.11 -12.96
C VAL A 716 26.36 15.05 -12.59
N LYS A 717 25.56 14.40 -13.42
CA LYS A 717 24.15 14.11 -13.11
C LYS A 717 24.12 13.18 -11.90
N LEU A 718 23.54 13.63 -10.79
CA LEU A 718 23.39 12.94 -9.50
C LEU A 718 22.02 12.29 -9.29
N ALA A 719 20.98 12.73 -10.01
CA ALA A 719 19.73 12.01 -10.18
C ALA A 719 18.96 12.53 -11.41
N THR A 720 17.94 11.77 -11.83
CA THR A 720 17.03 12.13 -12.92
C THR A 720 15.63 11.55 -12.65
N GLY A 721 14.66 11.87 -13.49
CA GLY A 721 13.27 11.41 -13.33
C GLY A 721 12.42 12.35 -12.47
N PHE A 722 12.84 13.61 -12.36
CA PHE A 722 12.04 14.69 -11.80
C PHE A 722 11.20 15.35 -12.91
N GLU A 723 10.10 16.00 -12.55
CA GLU A 723 9.31 16.83 -13.47
C GLU A 723 9.80 18.28 -13.49
N LEU A 724 10.16 18.80 -12.31
CA LEU A 724 10.69 20.14 -12.12
C LEU A 724 11.43 20.19 -10.78
N ALA A 725 12.72 19.87 -10.78
CA ALA A 725 13.54 20.02 -9.58
C ALA A 725 13.90 21.50 -9.37
N SER A 726 13.59 22.04 -8.20
CA SER A 726 13.81 23.45 -7.84
C SER A 726 14.06 23.62 -6.35
N GLY A 727 14.21 24.88 -5.91
CA GLY A 727 14.25 25.23 -4.50
C GLY A 727 15.49 24.72 -3.77
N ALA A 728 16.63 24.57 -4.46
CA ALA A 728 17.86 24.09 -3.85
C ALA A 728 18.30 24.96 -2.67
N THR A 729 18.65 24.33 -1.56
CA THR A 729 19.22 24.99 -0.38
C THR A 729 20.21 24.07 0.34
N THR A 730 21.01 24.63 1.26
CA THR A 730 22.02 23.90 2.05
C THR A 730 21.79 24.07 3.54
N ASP A 731 22.15 23.05 4.32
CA ASP A 731 22.30 23.19 5.78
C ASP A 731 23.75 23.53 6.19
N SER A 732 23.99 23.67 7.49
CA SER A 732 25.32 23.98 8.04
C SER A 732 26.34 22.86 7.81
N LYS A 733 25.87 21.60 7.68
CA LYS A 733 26.66 20.37 7.47
C LYS A 733 27.04 20.15 6.00
N GLY A 734 26.48 20.94 5.08
CA GLY A 734 26.71 20.86 3.65
C GLY A 734 25.78 19.90 2.91
N ASN A 735 24.72 19.39 3.57
CA ASN A 735 23.66 18.63 2.89
C ASN A 735 22.85 19.57 2.00
N ILE A 736 22.33 19.04 0.90
CA ILE A 736 21.50 19.79 -0.04
C ILE A 736 20.07 19.28 -0.01
N TYR A 737 19.12 20.20 -0.08
CA TYR A 737 17.69 19.90 -0.17
C TYR A 737 17.11 20.53 -1.43
N PHE A 738 16.18 19.84 -2.08
CA PHE A 738 15.45 20.35 -3.25
C PHE A 738 14.06 19.71 -3.34
N CYS A 739 13.17 20.28 -4.14
CA CYS A 739 11.78 19.84 -4.23
C CYS A 739 11.22 19.80 -5.64
N GLU A 740 10.03 19.19 -5.78
CA GLU A 740 9.18 19.23 -6.98
C GLU A 740 7.83 19.86 -6.66
N ASN A 741 7.41 20.86 -7.44
CA ASN A 741 6.19 21.60 -7.13
C ASN A 741 4.91 20.78 -7.32
N ARG A 742 4.66 20.25 -8.53
CA ARG A 742 3.42 19.53 -8.85
C ARG A 742 3.35 18.16 -8.19
N LEU A 743 4.48 17.44 -8.15
CA LEU A 743 4.57 16.12 -7.51
C LEU A 743 4.75 16.19 -5.98
N LYS A 744 4.97 17.38 -5.41
CA LYS A 744 4.98 17.66 -3.96
C LYS A 744 5.99 16.84 -3.15
N LYS A 745 7.13 16.52 -3.76
CA LYS A 745 8.20 15.72 -3.15
C LYS A 745 9.37 16.61 -2.74
N ILE A 746 10.02 16.24 -1.64
CA ILE A 746 11.24 16.90 -1.13
C ILE A 746 12.32 15.84 -0.94
N TYR A 747 13.52 16.15 -1.44
CA TYR A 747 14.67 15.27 -1.46
C TYR A 747 15.83 15.89 -0.68
N LYS A 748 16.67 15.03 -0.10
CA LYS A 748 17.94 15.37 0.56
C LYS A 748 19.08 14.68 -0.17
N TRP A 749 20.14 15.40 -0.52
CA TRP A 749 21.46 14.85 -0.81
C TRP A 749 22.34 15.01 0.43
N SER A 750 22.92 13.92 0.91
CA SER A 750 23.76 13.93 2.11
C SER A 750 25.22 14.18 1.77
N ALA A 751 25.85 15.15 2.45
CA ALA A 751 27.29 15.40 2.36
C ALA A 751 28.15 14.29 2.96
N ASP A 752 27.56 13.46 3.83
CA ASP A 752 28.29 12.39 4.51
C ASP A 752 28.35 11.11 3.70
N THR A 753 27.28 10.77 3.00
CA THR A 753 27.15 9.52 2.24
C THR A 753 27.17 9.74 0.72
N GLU A 754 27.09 10.99 0.27
CA GLU A 754 26.92 11.39 -1.14
C GLU A 754 25.68 10.77 -1.81
N GLN A 755 24.68 10.37 -1.01
CA GLN A 755 23.44 9.73 -1.46
C GLN A 755 22.27 10.71 -1.47
N ILE A 756 21.33 10.50 -2.40
CA ILE A 756 20.02 11.17 -2.41
C ILE A 756 19.00 10.31 -1.69
N THR A 757 18.02 10.93 -1.04
CA THR A 757 16.92 10.29 -0.34
C THR A 757 15.64 11.11 -0.53
N LEU A 758 14.49 10.43 -0.73
CA LEU A 758 13.17 11.06 -0.67
C LEU A 758 12.74 11.21 0.80
N ILE A 759 12.69 12.45 1.30
CA ILE A 759 12.44 12.71 2.72
C ILE A 759 11.00 13.14 3.01
N ALA A 760 10.31 13.86 2.11
CA ALA A 760 8.91 14.23 2.35
C ALA A 760 8.03 14.12 1.11
N ASP A 761 6.77 13.77 1.36
CA ASP A 761 5.69 13.64 0.39
C ASP A 761 4.38 14.05 1.09
N TYR A 762 4.01 15.33 0.94
CA TYR A 762 2.87 15.97 1.60
C TYR A 762 1.88 16.54 0.58
N PRO A 763 0.60 16.76 0.93
CA PRO A 763 -0.39 17.30 -0.02
C PRO A 763 -0.16 18.77 -0.42
N TRP A 764 0.94 19.39 0.02
CA TRP A 764 1.29 20.79 -0.17
C TRP A 764 2.31 20.97 -1.29
N LYS A 765 2.05 21.84 -2.28
CA LYS A 765 2.94 22.06 -3.45
C LYS A 765 4.12 22.97 -3.08
N PRO A 766 5.34 22.46 -2.84
CA PRO A 766 6.47 23.28 -2.42
C PRO A 766 6.95 24.16 -3.59
N PHE A 767 7.22 25.43 -3.32
CA PHE A 767 7.86 26.34 -4.27
C PHE A 767 9.38 26.34 -4.09
N THR A 768 9.82 26.63 -2.86
CA THR A 768 11.22 26.82 -2.50
C THR A 768 11.51 26.37 -1.07
N LEU A 769 12.80 26.11 -0.81
CA LEU A 769 13.30 25.65 0.47
C LEU A 769 14.36 26.60 1.03
N ALA A 770 14.51 26.61 2.35
CA ALA A 770 15.61 27.25 3.06
C ALA A 770 15.91 26.50 4.37
N THR A 771 16.94 26.93 5.09
CA THR A 771 17.29 26.40 6.42
C THR A 771 17.40 27.52 7.45
N ASP A 772 16.94 27.25 8.67
CA ASP A 772 17.09 28.17 9.80
C ASP A 772 18.49 28.06 10.45
N THR A 773 18.73 28.72 11.59
CA THR A 773 20.04 28.67 12.28
C THR A 773 20.33 27.34 12.98
N GLN A 774 19.33 26.45 13.06
CA GLN A 774 19.40 25.14 13.71
C GLN A 774 19.26 23.99 12.70
N ASP A 775 19.41 24.27 11.41
CA ASP A 775 19.24 23.33 10.30
C ASP A 775 17.83 22.70 10.19
N ASN A 776 16.79 23.34 10.74
CA ASN A 776 15.42 22.96 10.37
C ASN A 776 15.18 23.37 8.92
N LEU A 777 14.56 22.47 8.14
CA LEU A 777 14.18 22.77 6.78
C LEU A 777 12.91 23.61 6.80
N LEU A 778 12.92 24.73 6.07
CA LEU A 778 11.82 25.64 5.87
C LEU A 778 11.29 25.45 4.46
N VAL A 779 9.98 25.28 4.33
CA VAL A 779 9.32 25.01 3.05
C VAL A 779 8.27 26.09 2.81
N ILE A 780 8.44 26.84 1.73
CA ILE A 780 7.42 27.74 1.20
C ILE A 780 6.61 26.98 0.16
N PHE A 781 5.28 27.02 0.25
CA PHE A 781 4.39 26.23 -0.59
C PHE A 781 3.15 27.00 -1.02
N ARG A 782 2.48 26.52 -2.07
CA ARG A 782 1.17 27.03 -2.51
C ARG A 782 0.06 26.51 -1.62
N TYR A 783 -0.67 27.41 -0.97
CA TYR A 783 -1.91 27.09 -0.28
C TYR A 783 -3.13 27.59 -1.07
N ASP A 784 -4.05 26.67 -1.36
CA ASP A 784 -5.37 26.94 -1.91
C ASP A 784 -6.40 26.62 -0.80
N PRO A 785 -7.24 27.55 -0.33
CA PRO A 785 -8.24 27.30 0.70
C PRO A 785 -9.15 26.13 0.39
N GLN A 786 -9.40 25.29 1.40
CA GLN A 786 -10.22 24.08 1.23
C GLN A 786 -11.70 24.44 1.01
N PRO A 787 -12.35 23.94 -0.06
CA PRO A 787 -13.78 24.14 -0.28
C PRO A 787 -14.64 23.60 0.86
N GLY A 788 -15.53 24.43 1.41
CA GLY A 788 -16.46 24.06 2.48
C GLY A 788 -15.86 24.07 3.88
N TYR A 789 -14.55 24.29 4.02
CA TYR A 789 -13.97 24.51 5.34
C TYR A 789 -14.33 25.91 5.85
N LEU A 790 -15.07 25.94 6.97
CA LEU A 790 -15.59 27.18 7.55
C LEU A 790 -14.74 27.62 8.74
N VAL A 791 -14.15 28.81 8.63
CA VAL A 791 -13.49 29.52 9.74
C VAL A 791 -14.46 30.57 10.26
N ASN A 792 -14.88 30.45 11.53
CA ASN A 792 -15.89 31.32 12.16
C ASN A 792 -17.20 31.40 11.35
N GLY A 793 -17.63 30.26 10.79
CA GLY A 793 -18.87 30.15 10.01
C GLY A 793 -18.79 30.71 8.57
N LYS A 794 -17.60 31.09 8.09
CA LYS A 794 -17.38 31.60 6.73
C LYS A 794 -16.35 30.75 6.00
N GLN A 795 -16.51 30.59 4.69
CA GLN A 795 -15.52 29.94 3.83
C GLN A 795 -14.13 30.54 4.09
N GLU A 796 -13.15 29.69 4.35
CA GLU A 796 -11.76 30.11 4.47
C GLU A 796 -11.30 30.83 3.20
N THR A 797 -10.60 31.95 3.39
CA THR A 797 -9.98 32.73 2.31
C THR A 797 -8.54 33.08 2.68
N VAL A 798 -7.74 33.40 1.67
CA VAL A 798 -6.39 33.95 1.85
C VAL A 798 -6.40 35.47 1.72
N VAL A 799 -5.44 36.11 2.38
CA VAL A 799 -5.23 37.56 2.29
C VAL A 799 -4.51 37.89 0.98
N ARG A 800 -4.99 38.92 0.29
CA ARG A 800 -4.28 39.53 -0.84
C ARG A 800 -3.19 40.44 -0.30
N LEU A 801 -1.92 40.19 -0.64
CA LEU A 801 -0.81 40.99 -0.13
C LEU A 801 -0.73 42.37 -0.82
N PRO A 802 -0.19 43.40 -0.15
CA PRO A 802 -0.09 44.76 -0.72
C PRO A 802 0.84 44.87 -1.94
N ASP A 803 1.76 43.92 -2.12
CA ASP A 803 2.72 43.86 -3.21
C ASP A 803 2.19 43.09 -4.43
N ASP A 804 0.88 42.85 -4.51
CA ASP A 804 0.26 42.16 -5.63
C ASP A 804 0.70 42.75 -6.98
N ASN A 805 1.10 41.87 -7.89
CA ASN A 805 1.70 42.25 -9.16
C ASN A 805 0.62 42.36 -10.24
N PRO A 806 0.29 43.55 -10.77
CA PRO A 806 -0.67 43.66 -11.86
C PRO A 806 -0.17 42.98 -13.15
N MET A 807 1.14 42.76 -13.30
CA MET A 807 1.73 42.04 -14.44
C MET A 807 1.49 40.52 -14.40
N TYR A 808 0.97 39.98 -13.28
CA TYR A 808 0.61 38.56 -13.16
C TYR A 808 -0.70 38.18 -13.87
N SER A 809 -1.40 39.17 -14.45
CA SER A 809 -2.76 39.07 -15.02
C SER A 809 -3.84 38.71 -13.99
N GLY A 810 -5.04 39.28 -14.14
CA GLY A 810 -6.21 38.88 -13.36
C GLY A 810 -6.70 37.45 -13.64
N TRP A 811 -6.16 36.78 -14.66
CA TRP A 811 -6.43 35.40 -15.02
C TRP A 811 -5.42 34.47 -14.34
N GLY A 812 -5.62 34.16 -13.06
CA GLY A 812 -4.74 33.24 -12.33
C GLY A 812 -4.52 33.54 -10.84
N ASN A 813 -4.88 34.74 -10.38
CA ASN A 813 -4.99 35.04 -8.95
C ASN A 813 -6.34 34.53 -8.42
N SER A 814 -6.49 33.20 -8.41
CA SER A 814 -7.74 32.47 -8.10
C SER A 814 -8.03 32.32 -6.60
N GLY A 815 -7.40 33.13 -5.73
CA GLY A 815 -7.54 33.04 -4.28
C GLY A 815 -6.60 32.04 -3.60
N TRP A 816 -5.32 32.00 -4.00
CA TRP A 816 -4.26 31.22 -3.34
C TRP A 816 -3.22 32.14 -2.67
N SER A 817 -2.42 31.61 -1.73
CA SER A 817 -1.32 32.34 -1.08
C SER A 817 -0.09 31.46 -0.84
N ALA A 818 1.10 32.06 -0.71
CA ALA A 818 2.32 31.35 -0.36
C ALA A 818 2.41 31.25 1.17
N TRP A 819 2.39 30.04 1.71
CA TRP A 819 2.49 29.78 3.15
C TRP A 819 3.78 29.01 3.47
N GLY A 820 4.08 28.87 4.76
CA GLY A 820 5.29 28.22 5.25
C GLY A 820 5.02 27.08 6.22
N TYR A 821 5.77 25.98 6.10
CA TYR A 821 5.98 25.02 7.19
C TYR A 821 7.46 24.72 7.35
N SER A 822 7.80 24.02 8.42
CA SER A 822 9.14 23.60 8.74
C SER A 822 9.15 22.20 9.31
N PHE A 823 10.29 21.52 9.25
CA PHE A 823 10.55 20.27 9.97
C PHE A 823 12.04 20.05 10.18
N ASN A 824 12.40 19.23 11.17
CA ASN A 824 13.74 18.71 11.30
C ASN A 824 13.96 17.64 10.20
N PRO A 825 14.98 17.77 9.34
CA PRO A 825 15.20 16.85 8.22
C PRO A 825 15.57 15.43 8.62
N ASP A 826 15.93 15.19 9.88
CA ASP A 826 16.24 13.86 10.41
C ASP A 826 15.01 13.21 11.09
N ASN A 827 13.89 13.93 11.23
CA ASN A 827 12.62 13.39 11.73
C ASN A 827 11.42 14.19 11.18
N VAL A 828 11.21 14.07 9.87
CA VAL A 828 10.33 14.96 9.08
C VAL A 828 8.87 14.95 9.55
N ASP A 829 8.24 13.78 9.64
CA ASP A 829 6.80 13.67 9.88
C ASP A 829 6.42 14.04 11.31
N ALA A 830 7.24 13.68 12.29
CA ALA A 830 6.97 13.98 13.70
C ALA A 830 7.23 15.45 14.07
N THR A 831 8.00 16.18 13.26
CA THR A 831 8.42 17.55 13.56
C THR A 831 7.85 18.60 12.61
N MET A 832 7.07 18.20 11.61
CA MET A 832 6.35 19.12 10.72
C MET A 832 5.51 20.12 11.52
N LYS A 833 5.71 21.41 11.25
CA LYS A 833 4.98 22.52 11.89
C LYS A 833 4.74 23.66 10.91
N PRO A 834 3.50 24.20 10.83
CA PRO A 834 3.24 25.51 10.21
C PRO A 834 4.17 26.60 10.76
N MET A 835 4.68 27.47 9.89
CA MET A 835 5.45 28.65 10.31
C MET A 835 4.49 29.79 10.67
N PRO A 836 4.56 30.36 11.89
CA PRO A 836 3.71 31.48 12.28
C PRO A 836 3.97 32.71 11.42
N ARG A 837 2.90 33.40 11.02
CA ARG A 837 2.94 34.72 10.39
C ARG A 837 2.81 35.80 11.46
N VAL A 838 3.83 36.64 11.61
CA VAL A 838 3.88 37.69 12.64
C VAL A 838 4.10 39.06 12.00
N VAL A 839 3.78 40.13 12.74
CA VAL A 839 4.16 41.49 12.33
C VAL A 839 5.68 41.60 12.38
N THR A 840 6.33 41.90 11.26
CA THR A 840 7.79 41.96 11.13
C THR A 840 8.41 42.88 12.18
N ALA A 841 7.82 44.05 12.41
CA ALA A 841 8.30 45.03 13.39
C ALA A 841 8.23 44.56 14.85
N SER A 842 7.49 43.49 15.15
CA SER A 842 7.42 42.90 16.49
C SER A 842 8.60 41.98 16.81
N MET A 843 9.33 41.52 15.80
CA MET A 843 10.47 40.63 15.95
C MET A 843 11.69 41.39 16.49
N LYS A 844 12.38 40.77 17.45
CA LYS A 844 13.63 41.28 18.05
C LYS A 844 14.74 40.26 17.83
N ASN A 845 15.99 40.73 17.73
CA ASN A 845 17.17 39.88 17.60
C ASN A 845 17.15 38.95 16.37
N ILE A 846 16.66 39.47 15.23
CA ILE A 846 16.71 38.75 13.96
C ILE A 846 18.18 38.48 13.62
N GLN A 847 18.53 37.21 13.38
CA GLN A 847 19.88 36.79 13.00
C GLN A 847 19.95 36.35 11.54
N LYS A 848 18.81 35.99 10.95
CA LYS A 848 18.73 35.53 9.56
C LYS A 848 17.46 36.06 8.90
N VAL A 849 17.60 36.67 7.73
CA VAL A 849 16.48 37.05 6.86
C VAL A 849 16.64 36.32 5.54
N ILE A 850 15.56 35.73 5.05
CA ILE A 850 15.57 34.92 3.83
C ILE A 850 14.71 35.62 2.78
N HIS A 851 15.35 36.00 1.67
CA HIS A 851 14.73 36.76 0.59
C HIS A 851 14.58 35.91 -0.68
N PRO A 852 13.62 36.22 -1.58
CA PRO A 852 13.64 35.69 -2.94
C PRO A 852 14.98 35.97 -3.64
N SER A 853 15.60 34.94 -4.21
CA SER A 853 16.86 35.09 -4.97
C SER A 853 16.66 35.70 -6.36
N SER A 854 15.41 35.70 -6.84
CA SER A 854 15.00 36.30 -8.11
C SER A 854 13.64 36.98 -7.99
N ARG A 855 13.42 38.00 -8.82
CA ARG A 855 12.14 38.70 -8.92
C ARG A 855 11.84 39.07 -10.37
N TRP A 856 10.61 38.78 -10.81
CA TRP A 856 10.09 39.21 -12.12
C TRP A 856 9.09 40.36 -11.92
N ARG A 857 9.62 41.58 -11.89
CA ARG A 857 8.88 42.78 -11.47
C ARG A 857 9.24 43.96 -12.36
N GLY A 858 8.22 44.73 -12.77
CA GLY A 858 8.43 46.02 -13.44
C GLY A 858 8.82 47.14 -12.46
N ASP A 859 8.55 46.95 -11.17
CA ASP A 859 8.90 47.80 -10.04
C ASP A 859 9.95 47.15 -9.13
N PHE A 860 10.91 46.43 -9.74
CA PHE A 860 11.95 45.66 -9.05
C PHE A 860 12.62 46.42 -7.91
N ASP A 861 13.15 47.62 -8.19
CA ASP A 861 13.95 48.43 -7.24
C ASP A 861 13.17 48.76 -5.96
N LYS A 862 11.85 48.96 -6.08
CA LYS A 862 10.96 49.22 -4.95
C LYS A 862 10.73 47.96 -4.12
N VAL A 863 10.46 46.85 -4.79
CA VAL A 863 10.03 45.61 -4.16
C VAL A 863 11.20 44.88 -3.51
N VAL A 864 12.37 44.89 -4.14
CA VAL A 864 13.60 44.28 -3.61
C VAL A 864 14.09 44.94 -2.33
N ALA A 865 13.91 46.27 -2.21
CA ALA A 865 14.27 47.03 -1.02
C ALA A 865 13.19 47.01 0.09
N SER A 866 12.00 46.49 -0.21
CA SER A 866 10.88 46.50 0.72
C SER A 866 11.03 45.46 1.82
N MET A 867 10.47 45.77 2.99
CA MET A 867 10.25 44.80 4.07
C MET A 867 8.76 44.80 4.40
N PRO A 868 8.00 43.77 3.98
CA PRO A 868 6.58 43.62 4.26
C PRO A 868 6.23 43.76 5.75
N GLU A 869 4.98 44.18 6.02
CA GLU A 869 4.44 44.31 7.38
C GLU A 869 4.50 42.98 8.15
N TYR A 870 4.41 41.85 7.43
CA TYR A 870 4.42 40.52 8.02
C TYR A 870 5.57 39.65 7.52
N SER A 871 5.99 38.70 8.34
CA SER A 871 6.98 37.68 8.01
C SER A 871 6.55 36.32 8.58
N PHE A 872 6.95 35.24 7.92
CA PHE A 872 6.96 33.91 8.51
C PHE A 872 8.18 33.79 9.44
N VAL A 873 7.98 33.19 10.61
CA VAL A 873 9.05 32.96 11.59
C VAL A 873 9.40 31.48 11.61
N ALA A 874 10.69 31.17 11.52
CA ALA A 874 11.18 29.81 11.64
C ALA A 874 11.13 29.30 13.09
N PRO A 875 11.24 27.99 13.32
CA PRO A 875 11.23 27.41 14.68
C PRO A 875 12.30 27.94 15.62
N ASP A 876 13.45 28.39 15.09
CA ASP A 876 14.53 28.98 15.89
C ASP A 876 14.21 30.36 16.50
N GLY A 877 13.11 31.00 16.08
CA GLY A 877 12.66 32.30 16.58
C GLY A 877 13.53 33.50 16.17
N VAL A 878 14.61 33.29 15.41
CA VAL A 878 15.56 34.34 14.99
C VAL A 878 15.73 34.41 13.48
N THR A 879 15.16 33.46 12.74
CA THR A 879 15.08 33.45 11.28
C THR A 879 13.70 33.89 10.81
N ILE A 880 13.64 34.82 9.86
CA ILE A 880 12.38 35.27 9.24
C ILE A 880 12.42 35.17 7.70
N ILE A 881 11.25 34.93 7.10
CA ILE A 881 11.00 35.02 5.66
C ILE A 881 9.93 36.10 5.46
N PRO A 882 10.25 37.27 4.87
CA PRO A 882 9.25 38.31 4.65
C PRO A 882 8.12 37.86 3.72
N ASP A 883 6.88 38.17 4.07
CA ASP A 883 5.66 37.72 3.37
C ASP A 883 5.42 38.56 2.10
N THR A 884 5.89 38.06 0.96
CA THR A 884 5.81 38.71 -0.37
C THR A 884 5.27 37.75 -1.41
N TYR A 885 4.54 38.27 -2.40
CA TYR A 885 4.04 37.46 -3.52
C TYR A 885 5.15 36.77 -4.32
N ASP A 886 6.35 37.36 -4.37
CA ASP A 886 7.48 36.81 -5.12
C ASP A 886 7.96 35.44 -4.57
N LEU A 887 7.61 35.11 -3.32
CA LEU A 887 7.84 33.77 -2.75
C LEU A 887 7.21 32.65 -3.58
N GLY A 888 6.04 32.91 -4.19
CA GLY A 888 5.34 31.94 -5.03
C GLY A 888 5.90 31.77 -6.45
N ARG A 889 6.93 32.54 -6.80
CA ARG A 889 7.57 32.51 -8.13
C ARG A 889 9.05 32.19 -8.07
N SER A 890 9.72 32.61 -7.02
CA SER A 890 11.16 32.43 -6.85
C SER A 890 11.53 30.96 -7.01
N CYS A 891 12.63 30.66 -7.71
CA CYS A 891 13.12 29.29 -7.88
C CYS A 891 14.13 28.88 -6.80
N ALA A 892 14.65 29.85 -6.04
CA ALA A 892 15.52 29.65 -4.88
C ALA A 892 15.37 30.80 -3.88
N LEU A 893 15.82 30.61 -2.64
CA LEU A 893 15.84 31.65 -1.62
C LEU A 893 17.30 31.98 -1.28
N THR A 894 17.56 33.25 -0.99
CA THR A 894 18.89 33.74 -0.58
C THR A 894 18.86 34.16 0.89
N VAL A 895 19.94 33.84 1.59
CA VAL A 895 20.06 34.08 3.03
C VAL A 895 20.89 35.35 3.25
N THR A 896 20.43 36.23 4.12
CA THR A 896 21.19 37.38 4.61
C THR A 896 21.23 37.41 6.14
N VAL A 897 22.34 37.93 6.66
CA VAL A 897 22.52 38.27 8.08
C VAL A 897 22.37 39.78 8.21
N PRO A 898 21.48 40.29 9.09
CA PRO A 898 21.32 41.73 9.27
C PRO A 898 22.67 42.42 9.58
N GLY A 899 23.00 43.45 8.79
CA GLY A 899 24.25 44.21 8.89
C GLY A 899 25.50 43.54 8.33
N GLN A 900 25.39 42.45 7.56
CA GLN A 900 26.56 41.84 6.92
C GLN A 900 27.27 42.82 5.96
N SER A 901 28.61 42.76 5.95
CA SER A 901 29.44 43.60 5.07
C SER A 901 29.44 43.12 3.63
N GLU A 902 29.37 41.80 3.43
CA GLU A 902 29.35 41.20 2.11
C GLU A 902 28.02 41.48 1.40
N PRO A 903 28.06 41.83 0.10
CA PRO A 903 26.84 42.05 -0.67
C PRO A 903 26.03 40.76 -0.83
N VAL A 904 24.74 40.93 -1.12
CA VAL A 904 23.88 39.87 -1.63
C VAL A 904 23.52 40.17 -3.09
N TYR A 905 23.31 39.13 -3.89
CA TYR A 905 22.97 39.25 -5.29
C TYR A 905 21.56 38.74 -5.55
N ILE A 906 20.75 39.51 -6.28
CA ILE A 906 19.39 39.13 -6.66
C ILE A 906 19.23 39.27 -8.16
N VAL A 907 18.60 38.27 -8.78
CA VAL A 907 18.28 38.28 -10.21
C VAL A 907 17.05 39.16 -10.46
N ASN A 908 17.21 40.18 -11.30
CA ASN A 908 16.11 40.90 -11.92
C ASN A 908 15.71 40.16 -13.21
N GLU A 909 14.75 39.24 -13.10
CA GLU A 909 14.36 38.34 -14.19
C GLU A 909 13.75 39.08 -15.39
N MET A 910 13.14 40.24 -15.15
CA MET A 910 12.50 41.05 -16.20
C MET A 910 13.55 41.74 -17.07
N ASN A 911 14.58 42.31 -16.44
CA ASN A 911 15.69 42.97 -17.13
C ASN A 911 16.81 42.01 -17.53
N LYS A 912 16.75 40.74 -17.13
CA LYS A 912 17.79 39.72 -17.36
C LYS A 912 19.16 40.14 -16.84
N THR A 913 19.18 40.68 -15.63
CA THR A 913 20.40 41.17 -14.97
C THR A 913 20.51 40.60 -13.56
N THR A 914 21.73 40.54 -13.04
CA THR A 914 21.97 40.27 -11.61
C THR A 914 22.39 41.57 -10.94
N VAL A 915 21.73 41.90 -9.84
CA VAL A 915 21.89 43.15 -9.11
C VAL A 915 22.60 42.87 -7.80
N GLN A 916 23.55 43.73 -7.45
CA GLN A 916 24.25 43.74 -6.18
C GLN A 916 23.50 44.61 -5.17
N LEU A 917 23.31 44.11 -3.95
CA LEU A 917 22.63 44.83 -2.87
C LEU A 917 23.43 44.77 -1.57
N SER A 918 23.41 45.86 -0.81
CA SER A 918 23.89 45.89 0.58
C SER A 918 22.79 45.47 1.55
N VAL A 919 23.16 44.92 2.71
CA VAL A 919 22.23 44.45 3.74
C VAL A 919 22.26 45.39 4.95
N GLY A 920 21.13 46.02 5.26
CA GLY A 920 20.97 46.88 6.44
C GLY A 920 20.95 46.10 7.76
N VAL A 921 21.10 46.81 8.88
CA VAL A 921 21.06 46.25 10.25
C VAL A 921 19.70 45.64 10.63
N ASP A 922 18.66 45.97 9.88
CA ASP A 922 17.31 45.42 9.98
C ASP A 922 17.02 44.34 8.93
N GLY A 923 18.02 43.97 8.12
CA GLY A 923 17.91 42.99 7.04
C GLY A 923 17.29 43.51 5.74
N ARG A 924 16.98 44.81 5.64
CA ARG A 924 16.53 45.43 4.38
C ARG A 924 17.66 45.46 3.36
N LEU A 925 17.30 45.33 2.08
CA LEU A 925 18.25 45.37 0.98
C LEU A 925 18.28 46.77 0.36
N THR A 926 19.44 47.20 -0.10
CA THR A 926 19.58 48.45 -0.85
C THR A 926 20.44 48.20 -2.07
N GLU A 927 19.88 48.48 -3.24
CA GLU A 927 20.56 48.29 -4.52
C GLU A 927 21.82 49.17 -4.63
N GLN A 928 22.91 48.57 -5.11
CA GLN A 928 24.19 49.22 -5.37
C GLN A 928 24.49 49.30 -6.88
N GLY A 929 23.91 48.42 -7.69
CA GLY A 929 24.02 48.43 -9.15
C GLY A 929 24.00 47.03 -9.76
N ILE A 930 24.07 46.98 -11.09
CA ILE A 930 24.10 45.74 -11.88
C ILE A 930 25.53 45.19 -11.92
N ILE A 931 25.72 43.91 -11.57
CA ILE A 931 27.02 43.24 -11.59
C ILE A 931 27.26 42.50 -12.92
N CYS A 932 26.21 41.94 -13.54
CA CYS A 932 26.31 41.26 -14.83
C CYS A 932 25.00 41.31 -15.64
N PRO A 933 25.08 41.25 -16.99
CA PRO A 933 23.93 41.31 -17.90
C PRO A 933 23.26 39.94 -18.12
N TYR A 934 23.24 39.10 -17.07
CA TYR A 934 22.62 37.77 -17.06
C TYR A 934 21.85 37.55 -15.77
N GLY A 935 20.75 36.82 -15.85
CA GLY A 935 19.89 36.56 -14.69
C GLY A 935 18.53 36.01 -15.11
N GLN A 936 18.38 34.68 -15.10
CA GLN A 936 17.12 34.03 -15.43
C GLN A 936 16.34 33.50 -14.22
N TYR A 937 16.99 32.81 -13.28
CA TYR A 937 16.27 32.13 -12.18
C TYR A 937 16.91 32.26 -10.81
N SER A 938 18.21 32.09 -10.68
CA SER A 938 18.87 32.08 -9.37
C SER A 938 20.36 32.36 -9.50
N ASN A 939 20.96 32.69 -8.36
CA ASN A 939 22.39 32.82 -8.20
C ASN A 939 22.83 32.29 -6.83
N VAL A 940 24.13 31.99 -6.67
CA VAL A 940 24.74 31.66 -5.38
C VAL A 940 26.16 32.22 -5.33
N THR A 941 26.64 32.57 -4.14
CA THR A 941 28.00 33.12 -3.93
C THR A 941 28.85 32.14 -3.12
N ASP A 942 30.09 31.89 -3.55
CA ASP A 942 31.04 31.06 -2.79
C ASP A 942 31.81 31.86 -1.71
N ALA A 943 32.64 31.18 -0.93
CA ALA A 943 33.40 31.82 0.14
C ALA A 943 34.54 32.75 -0.34
N ASP A 944 34.91 32.72 -1.63
CA ASP A 944 35.90 33.65 -2.21
C ASP A 944 35.22 34.91 -2.80
N GLY A 945 33.88 34.95 -2.77
CA GLY A 945 33.05 36.01 -3.32
C GLY A 945 32.75 35.85 -4.81
N ASN A 946 32.94 34.67 -5.39
CA ASN A 946 32.53 34.41 -6.77
C ASN A 946 31.02 34.18 -6.83
N VAL A 947 30.36 34.80 -7.81
CA VAL A 947 28.93 34.72 -8.05
C VAL A 947 28.65 33.78 -9.22
N TYR A 948 27.89 32.73 -8.95
CA TYR A 948 27.42 31.75 -9.92
C TYR A 948 25.99 32.11 -10.33
N VAL A 949 25.76 32.39 -11.62
CA VAL A 949 24.47 32.85 -12.14
C VAL A 949 23.89 31.83 -13.11
N ALA A 950 22.66 31.39 -12.87
CA ALA A 950 21.92 30.49 -13.75
C ALA A 950 21.22 31.27 -14.88
N ASP A 951 21.70 31.09 -16.12
CA ASP A 951 21.11 31.70 -17.33
C ASP A 951 21.42 30.87 -18.58
N GLY A 952 20.68 29.79 -18.82
CA GLY A 952 20.96 28.82 -19.89
C GLY A 952 22.15 27.89 -19.59
N GLU A 953 23.31 28.48 -19.30
CA GLU A 953 24.50 27.88 -18.68
C GLU A 953 24.74 28.51 -17.29
N ILE A 954 25.86 28.18 -16.63
CA ILE A 954 26.23 28.80 -15.36
C ILE A 954 27.41 29.74 -15.58
N PHE A 955 27.21 31.03 -15.36
CA PHE A 955 28.25 32.05 -15.46
C PHE A 955 28.91 32.25 -14.10
N VAL A 956 30.24 32.39 -14.08
CA VAL A 956 31.01 32.62 -12.85
C VAL A 956 31.68 33.99 -12.92
N TYR A 957 31.27 34.90 -12.06
CA TYR A 957 31.84 36.24 -11.89
C TYR A 957 32.65 36.30 -10.60
N ASP A 958 33.76 37.03 -10.58
CA ASP A 958 34.44 37.34 -9.33
C ASP A 958 33.73 38.47 -8.55
N LYS A 959 34.18 38.75 -7.33
CA LYS A 959 33.64 39.83 -6.49
C LYS A 959 33.73 41.23 -7.09
N SER A 960 34.51 41.43 -8.15
CA SER A 960 34.60 42.70 -8.89
C SER A 960 33.61 42.80 -10.06
N GLY A 961 32.83 41.73 -10.31
CA GLY A 961 31.90 41.63 -11.44
C GLY A 961 32.56 41.24 -12.75
N LYS A 962 33.79 40.73 -12.73
CA LYS A 962 34.48 40.25 -13.94
C LYS A 962 34.19 38.76 -14.17
N GLU A 963 33.71 38.44 -15.36
CA GLU A 963 33.49 37.04 -15.78
C GLU A 963 34.81 36.27 -15.76
N GLN A 964 34.85 35.16 -15.03
CA GLN A 964 36.01 34.28 -14.92
C GLN A 964 35.92 33.12 -15.90
N ARG A 965 34.75 32.45 -15.93
CA ARG A 965 34.50 31.24 -16.72
C ARG A 965 33.01 30.92 -16.79
N ARG A 966 32.67 29.90 -17.59
CA ARG A 966 31.31 29.37 -17.74
C ARG A 966 31.31 27.86 -17.58
N ILE A 967 30.27 27.33 -16.95
CA ILE A 967 30.07 25.90 -16.76
C ILE A 967 28.89 25.46 -17.60
N GLN A 968 29.17 24.66 -18.63
CA GLN A 968 28.17 24.12 -19.54
C GLN A 968 27.50 22.89 -18.94
N ILE A 969 26.17 22.84 -19.02
CA ILE A 969 25.33 21.76 -18.53
C ILE A 969 24.33 21.34 -19.62
N GLU A 970 24.00 20.05 -19.69
CA GLU A 970 23.11 19.49 -20.73
C GLU A 970 21.67 20.02 -20.63
N GLU A 971 21.26 20.42 -19.42
CA GLU A 971 19.90 20.84 -19.09
C GLU A 971 19.94 22.22 -18.43
N ARG A 972 18.94 23.07 -18.69
CA ARG A 972 18.91 24.43 -18.15
C ARG A 972 18.93 24.43 -16.61
N PRO A 973 19.84 25.18 -15.96
CA PRO A 973 19.87 25.33 -14.52
C PRO A 973 18.67 26.15 -14.03
N ILE A 974 18.07 25.74 -12.91
CA ILE A 974 16.90 26.38 -12.28
C ILE A 974 17.28 26.96 -10.92
N SER A 975 17.77 26.12 -10.02
CA SER A 975 18.23 26.55 -8.69
C SER A 975 19.64 26.05 -8.39
N LEU A 976 20.38 26.86 -7.65
CA LEU A 976 21.79 26.64 -7.31
C LEU A 976 21.97 26.62 -5.79
N ALA A 977 22.81 25.73 -5.29
CA ALA A 977 23.23 25.71 -3.89
C ALA A 977 24.68 25.24 -3.77
N ILE A 978 25.45 25.81 -2.84
CA ILE A 978 26.81 25.35 -2.53
C ILE A 978 26.75 24.47 -1.28
N GLY A 979 27.36 23.29 -1.34
CA GLY A 979 27.41 22.34 -0.24
C GLY A 979 28.55 21.34 -0.40
N GLY A 980 28.34 20.12 0.12
CA GLY A 980 29.41 19.16 0.35
C GLY A 980 30.15 19.46 1.64
N ARG A 981 30.86 18.46 2.18
CA ARG A 981 31.51 18.54 3.50
C ARG A 981 32.50 19.71 3.60
N GLN A 982 33.13 20.08 2.48
CA GLN A 982 34.10 21.18 2.40
C GLN A 982 33.51 22.46 1.78
N LYS A 983 32.19 22.48 1.46
CA LYS A 983 31.52 23.59 0.76
C LYS A 983 32.21 23.98 -0.56
N ASP A 984 32.67 22.96 -1.26
CA ASP A 984 33.49 22.99 -2.47
C ASP A 984 32.75 22.46 -3.70
N MET A 985 31.45 22.15 -3.55
CA MET A 985 30.59 21.65 -4.60
C MET A 985 29.42 22.60 -4.86
N LEU A 986 29.16 22.85 -6.13
CA LEU A 986 27.94 23.49 -6.63
C LEU A 986 26.92 22.41 -7.02
N PHE A 987 25.72 22.54 -6.50
CA PHE A 987 24.59 21.69 -6.84
C PHE A 987 23.58 22.46 -7.67
N VAL A 988 23.02 21.77 -8.66
CA VAL A 988 22.19 22.40 -9.68
C VAL A 988 20.96 21.55 -9.91
N THR A 989 19.78 22.14 -9.74
CA THR A 989 18.53 21.52 -10.18
C THR A 989 18.19 21.96 -11.59
N THR A 990 17.53 21.09 -12.33
CA THR A 990 17.03 21.36 -13.69
C THR A 990 15.59 20.87 -13.80
N SER A 991 14.97 20.99 -14.98
CA SER A 991 13.63 20.45 -15.20
C SER A 991 13.56 18.94 -14.93
N SER A 992 14.59 18.16 -15.22
CA SER A 992 14.49 16.69 -15.12
C SER A 992 15.55 16.00 -14.27
N SER A 993 16.51 16.76 -13.75
CA SER A 993 17.72 16.21 -13.13
C SER A 993 18.25 17.06 -11.98
N PHE A 994 19.14 16.45 -11.21
CA PHE A 994 19.93 17.09 -10.15
C PHE A 994 21.40 16.80 -10.44
N TYR A 995 22.26 17.81 -10.38
CA TYR A 995 23.68 17.72 -10.70
C TYR A 995 24.55 18.18 -9.54
N GLY A 996 25.75 17.61 -9.46
CA GLY A 996 26.86 18.08 -8.62
C GLY A 996 28.04 18.47 -9.49
N ILE A 997 28.75 19.52 -9.07
CA ILE A 997 29.87 20.12 -9.80
C ILE A 997 30.95 20.48 -8.78
N LYS A 998 32.17 19.99 -8.95
CA LYS A 998 33.32 20.40 -8.13
C LYS A 998 33.75 21.80 -8.56
N ILE A 999 33.77 22.76 -7.65
CA ILE A 999 34.08 24.16 -7.98
C ILE A 999 35.33 24.71 -7.29
N ARG A 1000 35.88 23.97 -6.32
CA ARG A 1000 37.08 24.34 -5.56
C ARG A 1000 37.93 23.12 -5.21
#